data_AF-A0A0U3Q7S6-F1
#
_entry.id   AF-A0A0U3Q7S6-F1
#
_cell.length_a   1.000
_cell.length_b   1.000
_cell.length_c   1.000
_cell.angle_alpha   90.00
_cell.angle_beta   90.00
_cell.angle_gamma   90.00
#
_symmetry.space_group_name_H-M   'P 1'
#
loop_
_entity.id
_entity.type
_entity.pdbx_description
1 polymer ?
#
loop_
_entity_poly.entity_id
_entity_poly.type
_entity_poly.pdbx_seq_one_letter_code
_entity_poly.pdbx_strand_id
1 'polypeptide(L)'
;MPSDPPGRPEPLARLADLLAEAGSGVRPTPLELAELLWLARHMEPRTPSAERAPGPAPDGPRPEPPPSPPPSPRPPRPGTRRPAGPVPPPRAPLHLPSATGPGDGRPHTTLLAPAPPMLRHPLGLQRALRPLKRRIDSPVGHELDEHATADRIARLGAAPEGWLPVMRPARERWLRLNLVYDTGPTMPVWRPLVRELHTALAQSGVFRTVVPYRAGADGTVRGPGTPTTTDGRTVTLLVSDCMGPQWRQGPSGALWFDTLRRWASRMPLAVVQPLPEHLWRETALPTTPGRLAAPYPAAPASALVFTPYEPREPRAAVPLPVMEPEAGWLANWAALLAAPGGSDVPAAVALLDRPAAPEDRADAALLSAEELVLRFRATASPEAFRLAGHLAVGRPDLPVMRLVHAALEPDPRPQHLAEVILSGMLSTVPGPPGSYAFRPGVRDLLLRGLPRTARTRTAELLERVGASIDRRAGRSRGEFRASTPSASGTGTGAGADGEAFATVSADSVRRLTGSRRPAGPGVPGGPPSRPGPRRPAVLFEADDLTGRPEARIALEYAVDRILERAGLARREVRVRADGYLVLARPGAYTLPVLVAALRGLGEAVGGPADPQRLRVTFWHTDGPGDPVVPPEVRTLQGRTAADVLLVVSPSWYEEFAASSAALEEPRFTPLHGDLPDEPPVAWYLTLSTAGPGPEERDLVKGPFITHDLRRLGIPAPGRTAVVHTQPDGPLTLLNPARPHGLRPPRRTTYYEVDLTSHQAFRTVSLPSSGKGAFAAAVELSWHVVDPVAFVRAEVTRVAQRLLDHVLDAAPRITRRHPLRRAGAAQRALDSGLGRWPVPGLAISCAVRLSSESAPPPLPRPPAPRPVSALLADAETVLLGFDGPVTRLFSARTAREATVDLLSVVAEQRDPEDAPAGRPLPRAAGQEVFAHPLDLLRAFAHDRLGPPLRDRLDQLELRAVPDAPLTHNAVVLVRTLHHAGRRVAVVSDVCEQAVRRYLRPFRLPLTGVHGRAADLALLMPDPDCLRRALSSAAAPASASVLIGSTVAELTAAQQLGLRFIGLARNPTIEHGLREAGCEVTVPSLAPLLEAAQAL
;
A
#
# COMPACT_ATOMS: atom_id res chain seq x y z
N MET A 1 5.78 -15.09 58.37
CA MET A 1 4.69 -15.10 57.38
C MET A 1 3.81 -16.29 57.69
N PRO A 2 2.53 -16.11 58.05
CA PRO A 2 1.65 -17.23 58.33
C PRO A 2 1.24 -17.90 57.02
N SER A 3 1.23 -19.22 57.07
CA SER A 3 0.89 -20.18 56.02
C SER A 3 -0.62 -20.14 55.75
N ASP A 4 -1.02 -19.97 54.49
CA ASP A 4 -2.40 -20.14 54.05
C ASP A 4 -2.80 -21.63 53.99
N PRO A 5 -4.06 -21.98 54.31
CA PRO A 5 -4.55 -23.35 54.40
C PRO A 5 -4.79 -23.99 53.01
N PRO A 6 -4.94 -25.33 52.89
CA PRO A 6 -4.93 -26.03 51.61
C PRO A 6 -6.07 -25.60 50.69
N GLY A 7 -5.69 -25.21 49.48
CA GLY A 7 -6.51 -24.49 48.52
C GLY A 7 -7.76 -25.23 48.05
N ARG A 8 -8.89 -24.51 48.05
CA ARG A 8 -10.02 -24.82 47.17
C ARG A 8 -9.52 -24.79 45.73
N PRO A 9 -9.93 -25.72 44.84
CA PRO A 9 -9.56 -25.64 43.44
C PRO A 9 -10.00 -24.29 42.87
N GLU A 10 -9.13 -23.62 42.11
CA GLU A 10 -9.44 -22.32 41.50
C GLU A 10 -10.77 -22.39 40.74
N PRO A 11 -11.62 -21.35 40.83
CA PRO A 11 -12.94 -21.35 40.18
C PRO A 11 -12.88 -21.70 38.69
N LEU A 12 -11.79 -21.31 38.02
CA LEU A 12 -11.53 -21.59 36.61
C LEU A 12 -11.24 -23.07 36.34
N ALA A 13 -10.48 -23.73 37.23
CA ALA A 13 -10.20 -25.16 37.15
C ALA A 13 -11.49 -25.97 37.33
N ARG A 14 -12.33 -25.56 38.29
CA ARG A 14 -13.63 -26.22 38.55
C ARG A 14 -14.62 -26.05 37.38
N LEU A 15 -14.65 -24.87 36.75
CA LEU A 15 -15.46 -24.62 35.55
C LEU A 15 -14.98 -25.47 34.37
N ALA A 16 -13.67 -25.57 34.17
CA ALA A 16 -13.09 -26.39 33.12
C ALA A 16 -13.42 -27.89 33.30
N ASP A 17 -13.42 -28.38 34.54
CA ASP A 17 -13.78 -29.78 34.88
C ASP A 17 -15.27 -30.06 34.64
N LEU A 18 -16.16 -29.13 35.02
CA LEU A 18 -17.60 -29.25 34.77
C LEU A 18 -17.96 -29.22 33.28
N LEU A 19 -17.27 -28.39 32.50
CA LEU A 19 -17.46 -28.32 31.05
C LEU A 19 -16.92 -29.58 30.35
N ALA A 20 -15.84 -30.18 30.89
CA ALA A 20 -15.35 -31.47 30.44
C ALA A 20 -16.39 -32.58 30.69
N GLU A 21 -16.97 -32.63 31.89
CA GLU A 21 -18.03 -33.61 32.23
C GLU A 21 -19.28 -33.46 31.36
N ALA A 22 -19.69 -32.22 31.04
CA ALA A 22 -20.85 -31.94 30.19
C ALA A 22 -20.59 -32.18 28.68
N GLY A 23 -19.32 -32.11 28.24
CA GLY A 23 -18.90 -32.00 26.85
C GLY A 23 -18.22 -33.22 26.26
N SER A 24 -18.55 -34.44 26.71
CA SER A 24 -17.93 -35.72 26.30
C SER A 24 -16.51 -36.01 26.84
N GLY A 25 -16.08 -35.31 27.88
CA GLY A 25 -14.90 -35.61 28.70
C GLY A 25 -13.65 -34.78 28.42
N VAL A 26 -13.65 -33.89 27.42
CA VAL A 26 -12.46 -33.10 27.03
C VAL A 26 -12.49 -31.72 27.69
N ARG A 27 -11.39 -31.34 28.36
CA ARG A 27 -11.28 -30.06 29.09
C ARG A 27 -11.03 -28.90 28.13
N PRO A 28 -11.81 -27.79 28.19
CA PRO A 28 -11.65 -26.65 27.30
C PRO A 28 -10.30 -25.93 27.53
N THR A 29 -9.70 -25.45 26.44
CA THR A 29 -8.41 -24.73 26.48
C THR A 29 -8.53 -23.36 27.17
N PRO A 30 -7.43 -22.72 27.61
CA PRO A 30 -7.50 -21.39 28.24
C PRO A 30 -8.12 -20.31 27.34
N LEU A 31 -7.86 -20.38 26.02
CA LEU A 31 -8.46 -19.48 25.04
C LEU A 31 -9.95 -19.80 24.87
N GLU A 32 -10.34 -21.07 24.80
CA GLU A 32 -11.76 -21.44 24.74
C GLU A 32 -12.49 -21.07 26.00
N LEU A 33 -11.91 -21.23 27.19
CA LEU A 33 -12.48 -20.75 28.45
C LEU A 33 -12.66 -19.23 28.43
N ALA A 34 -11.70 -18.48 27.90
CA ALA A 34 -11.84 -17.04 27.73
C ALA A 34 -12.95 -16.70 26.71
N GLU A 35 -13.01 -17.42 25.58
CA GLU A 35 -14.04 -17.27 24.55
C GLU A 35 -15.43 -17.70 25.07
N LEU A 36 -15.54 -18.74 25.91
CA LEU A 36 -16.78 -19.26 26.50
C LEU A 36 -17.27 -18.36 27.62
N LEU A 37 -16.38 -17.82 28.45
CA LEU A 37 -16.73 -16.81 29.46
C LEU A 37 -17.14 -15.50 28.78
N TRP A 38 -16.49 -15.15 27.68
CA TRP A 38 -16.90 -14.06 26.82
C TRP A 38 -18.28 -14.36 26.21
N LEU A 39 -18.50 -15.50 25.55
CA LEU A 39 -19.77 -15.92 24.96
C LEU A 39 -20.90 -16.01 26.00
N ALA A 40 -20.66 -16.60 27.17
CA ALA A 40 -21.62 -16.73 28.26
C ALA A 40 -22.07 -15.36 28.79
N ARG A 41 -21.21 -14.33 28.69
CA ARG A 41 -21.57 -12.94 29.01
C ARG A 41 -22.46 -12.29 27.94
N HIS A 42 -22.55 -12.87 26.76
CA HIS A 42 -23.32 -12.39 25.60
C HIS A 42 -24.49 -13.33 25.23
N MET A 43 -24.64 -14.48 25.89
CA MET A 43 -25.81 -15.34 25.79
C MET A 43 -26.88 -14.86 26.79
N GLU A 44 -28.11 -14.59 26.34
CA GLU A 44 -29.21 -14.25 27.26
C GLU A 44 -29.48 -15.43 28.21
N PRO A 45 -29.73 -15.18 29.52
CA PRO A 45 -30.11 -16.24 30.43
C PRO A 45 -31.45 -16.83 29.95
N ARG A 46 -31.44 -18.10 29.53
CA ARG A 46 -32.69 -18.86 29.36
C ARG A 46 -33.41 -18.83 30.69
N THR A 47 -34.52 -18.12 30.76
CA THR A 47 -35.47 -18.23 31.86
C THR A 47 -35.77 -19.73 32.04
N PRO A 48 -35.65 -20.28 33.25
CA PRO A 48 -36.04 -21.66 33.49
C PRO A 48 -37.52 -21.75 33.09
N SER A 49 -37.81 -22.47 32.01
CA SER A 49 -39.19 -22.78 31.66
C SER A 49 -39.72 -23.56 32.86
N ALA A 50 -40.70 -22.97 33.55
CA ALA A 50 -41.40 -23.62 34.64
C ALA A 50 -41.78 -25.04 34.21
N GLU A 51 -41.45 -26.00 35.08
CA GLU A 51 -41.92 -27.38 35.00
C GLU A 51 -43.44 -27.36 34.79
N ARG A 52 -43.87 -27.70 33.58
CA ARG A 52 -45.25 -28.11 33.34
C ARG A 52 -45.33 -29.58 33.72
N ALA A 53 -46.10 -29.84 34.77
CA ALA A 53 -46.49 -31.16 35.21
C ALA A 53 -47.04 -32.02 34.02
N PRO A 54 -46.87 -33.35 34.07
CA PRO A 54 -47.20 -34.23 32.96
C PRO A 54 -48.71 -34.39 32.82
N GLY A 55 -49.28 -33.90 31.72
CA GLY A 55 -50.65 -34.18 31.28
C GLY A 55 -50.68 -35.38 30.32
N PRO A 56 -51.75 -36.19 30.31
CA PRO A 56 -51.73 -37.54 29.75
C PRO A 56 -51.71 -37.52 28.21
N ALA A 57 -51.05 -38.54 27.65
CA ALA A 57 -50.93 -38.76 26.21
C ALA A 57 -52.28 -39.04 25.54
N PRO A 58 -52.50 -38.52 24.31
CA PRO A 58 -53.48 -39.11 23.40
C PRO A 58 -52.79 -39.84 22.24
N ASP A 59 -53.33 -41.02 21.99
CA ASP A 59 -53.08 -41.95 20.89
C ASP A 59 -53.25 -41.37 19.48
N GLY A 60 -52.46 -41.90 18.55
CA GLY A 60 -52.94 -42.35 17.22
C GLY A 60 -53.06 -41.30 16.08
N PRO A 61 -52.70 -41.68 14.84
CA PRO A 61 -52.62 -40.74 13.71
C PRO A 61 -54.00 -40.45 13.11
N ARG A 62 -54.27 -39.19 12.75
CA ARG A 62 -55.40 -38.79 11.90
C ARG A 62 -54.91 -38.13 10.58
N PRO A 63 -55.64 -38.36 9.47
CA PRO A 63 -55.16 -38.16 8.09
C PRO A 63 -55.14 -36.69 7.64
N GLU A 64 -54.25 -36.39 6.70
CA GLU A 64 -54.10 -35.09 6.01
C GLU A 64 -55.37 -34.67 5.23
N PRO A 65 -55.68 -33.36 5.18
CA PRO A 65 -56.72 -32.81 4.32
C PRO A 65 -56.26 -32.69 2.85
N PRO A 66 -57.19 -32.77 1.87
CA PRO A 66 -56.85 -32.87 0.45
C PRO A 66 -56.30 -31.56 -0.15
N PRO A 67 -55.51 -31.64 -1.23
CA PRO A 67 -54.88 -30.49 -1.87
C PRO A 67 -55.88 -29.63 -2.65
N SER A 68 -55.72 -28.30 -2.58
CA SER A 68 -56.47 -27.34 -3.40
C SER A 68 -56.01 -27.38 -4.87
N PRO A 69 -56.91 -27.16 -5.85
CA PRO A 69 -56.61 -27.29 -7.27
C PRO A 69 -55.65 -26.19 -7.78
N PRO A 70 -54.85 -26.47 -8.83
CA PRO A 70 -53.86 -25.54 -9.35
C PRO A 70 -54.51 -24.36 -10.12
N PRO A 71 -53.95 -23.14 -10.04
CA PRO A 71 -54.41 -22.03 -10.86
C PRO A 71 -54.01 -22.24 -12.33
N SER A 72 -54.94 -21.91 -13.23
CA SER A 72 -54.84 -22.06 -14.69
C SER A 72 -53.66 -21.27 -15.29
N PRO A 73 -53.03 -21.76 -16.38
CA PRO A 73 -51.85 -21.13 -16.98
C PRO A 73 -52.20 -19.80 -17.66
N ARG A 74 -51.57 -18.70 -17.22
CA ARG A 74 -51.56 -17.43 -17.96
C ARG A 74 -50.62 -17.54 -19.18
N PRO A 75 -50.94 -16.90 -20.31
CA PRO A 75 -50.11 -16.93 -21.51
C PRO A 75 -48.74 -16.25 -21.25
N PRO A 76 -47.65 -16.74 -21.88
CA PRO A 76 -46.30 -16.27 -21.63
C PRO A 76 -46.14 -14.83 -22.13
N ARG A 77 -45.75 -13.92 -21.22
CA ARG A 77 -45.19 -12.62 -21.61
C ARG A 77 -43.81 -12.86 -22.24
N PRO A 78 -43.43 -12.14 -23.31
CA PRO A 78 -42.09 -12.26 -23.88
C PRO A 78 -41.07 -11.78 -22.84
N GLY A 79 -40.39 -12.72 -22.21
CA GLY A 79 -39.27 -12.45 -21.33
C GLY A 79 -38.11 -11.95 -22.16
N THR A 80 -37.66 -10.72 -21.87
CA THR A 80 -36.38 -10.20 -22.34
C THR A 80 -35.28 -11.17 -21.90
N ARG A 81 -34.73 -11.87 -22.89
CA ARG A 81 -33.65 -12.83 -22.74
C ARG A 81 -32.41 -12.06 -22.30
N ARG A 82 -32.10 -12.11 -21.01
CA ARG A 82 -30.85 -11.60 -20.44
C ARG A 82 -29.69 -12.24 -21.24
N PRO A 83 -28.80 -11.48 -21.89
CA PRO A 83 -27.71 -12.06 -22.66
C PRO A 83 -26.80 -12.86 -21.71
N ALA A 84 -26.52 -14.10 -22.08
CA ALA A 84 -25.54 -14.91 -21.38
C ALA A 84 -24.19 -14.21 -21.50
N GLY A 85 -23.55 -13.93 -20.36
CA GLY A 85 -22.19 -13.38 -20.35
C GLY A 85 -21.21 -14.28 -21.11
N PRO A 86 -20.08 -13.73 -21.58
CA PRO A 86 -19.11 -14.48 -22.36
C PRO A 86 -18.67 -15.73 -21.58
N VAL A 87 -18.81 -16.90 -22.20
CA VAL A 87 -18.35 -18.17 -21.64
C VAL A 87 -16.82 -18.10 -21.53
N PRO A 88 -16.22 -18.26 -20.34
CA PRO A 88 -14.78 -18.17 -20.17
C PRO A 88 -14.06 -19.21 -21.05
N PRO A 89 -12.88 -18.90 -21.59
CA PRO A 89 -12.14 -19.83 -22.43
C PRO A 89 -11.82 -21.12 -21.64
N PRO A 90 -11.78 -22.28 -22.31
CA PRO A 90 -11.57 -23.56 -21.65
C PRO A 90 -10.21 -23.57 -20.91
N ARG A 91 -10.26 -23.65 -19.57
CA ARG A 91 -9.08 -23.79 -18.71
C ARG A 91 -8.77 -25.27 -18.51
N ALA A 92 -7.49 -25.63 -18.59
CA ALA A 92 -7.03 -27.00 -18.40
C ALA A 92 -6.75 -27.26 -16.91
N PRO A 93 -7.31 -28.32 -16.32
CA PRO A 93 -7.01 -28.70 -14.94
C PRO A 93 -5.58 -29.25 -14.84
N LEU A 94 -4.86 -28.83 -13.80
CA LEU A 94 -3.55 -29.35 -13.43
C LEU A 94 -3.67 -30.32 -12.26
N HIS A 95 -3.05 -31.47 -12.41
CA HIS A 95 -2.99 -32.54 -11.43
C HIS A 95 -1.53 -32.80 -11.04
N LEU A 96 -1.34 -33.38 -9.85
CA LEU A 96 -0.04 -33.92 -9.48
C LEU A 96 0.15 -35.30 -10.15
N PRO A 97 1.39 -35.69 -10.52
CA PRO A 97 1.65 -37.02 -11.07
C PRO A 97 1.39 -38.11 -10.03
N SER A 98 0.68 -39.18 -10.38
CA SER A 98 0.51 -40.35 -9.50
C SER A 98 1.85 -41.06 -9.27
N ALA A 99 2.08 -41.51 -8.03
CA ALA A 99 3.22 -42.38 -7.68
C ALA A 99 2.91 -43.88 -7.92
N THR A 100 1.63 -44.25 -7.96
CA THR A 100 1.14 -45.63 -8.12
C THR A 100 0.59 -45.88 -9.51
N GLY A 101 1.36 -46.58 -10.35
CA GLY A 101 0.89 -47.31 -11.55
C GLY A 101 0.12 -46.53 -12.62
N PRO A 102 -0.21 -47.15 -13.77
CA PRO A 102 -1.02 -46.51 -14.80
C PRO A 102 -2.49 -46.43 -14.33
N GLY A 103 -2.91 -45.26 -13.87
CA GLY A 103 -4.32 -44.94 -13.58
C GLY A 103 -5.18 -44.85 -14.85
N ASP A 104 -6.50 -44.98 -14.66
CA ASP A 104 -7.58 -45.07 -15.64
C ASP A 104 -7.35 -44.36 -16.99
N GLY A 105 -6.79 -45.09 -17.96
CA GLY A 105 -7.10 -45.05 -19.41
C GLY A 105 -7.11 -43.74 -20.21
N ARG A 106 -6.89 -42.56 -19.60
CA ARG A 106 -6.92 -41.26 -20.27
C ARG A 106 -5.49 -40.76 -20.50
N PRO A 107 -5.12 -40.35 -21.72
CA PRO A 107 -3.78 -39.85 -22.00
C PRO A 107 -3.57 -38.51 -21.31
N HIS A 108 -2.47 -38.37 -20.56
CA HIS A 108 -2.08 -37.13 -19.88
C HIS A 108 -0.76 -36.60 -20.44
N THR A 109 -0.59 -35.27 -20.43
CA THR A 109 0.66 -34.59 -20.78
C THR A 109 1.35 -34.09 -19.52
N THR A 110 2.64 -34.37 -19.36
CA THR A 110 3.45 -33.86 -18.25
C THR A 110 4.06 -32.50 -18.59
N LEU A 111 4.09 -31.59 -17.61
CA LEU A 111 4.65 -30.25 -17.71
C LEU A 111 5.40 -29.87 -16.43
N LEU A 112 6.26 -28.86 -16.51
CA LEU A 112 6.97 -28.33 -15.35
C LEU A 112 6.36 -27.00 -14.89
N ALA A 113 5.63 -27.00 -13.77
CA ALA A 113 4.99 -25.81 -13.21
C ALA A 113 6.00 -24.96 -12.40
N PRO A 114 5.96 -23.62 -12.51
CA PRO A 114 6.75 -22.72 -11.69
C PRO A 114 6.17 -22.60 -10.26
N ALA A 115 7.03 -22.37 -9.27
CA ALA A 115 6.61 -22.06 -7.90
C ALA A 115 7.00 -20.61 -7.51
N PRO A 116 6.34 -20.01 -6.50
CA PRO A 116 6.71 -18.68 -5.99
C PRO A 116 8.07 -18.70 -5.27
N PRO A 117 8.94 -17.68 -5.42
CA PRO A 117 10.25 -17.65 -4.72
C PRO A 117 10.10 -17.67 -3.20
N MET A 118 11.08 -18.20 -2.48
CA MET A 118 11.12 -18.20 -1.01
C MET A 118 11.76 -16.94 -0.41
N LEU A 119 12.70 -16.30 -1.12
CA LEU A 119 13.31 -15.04 -0.74
C LEU A 119 12.52 -13.85 -1.28
N ARG A 120 12.09 -12.98 -0.37
CA ARG A 120 11.27 -11.80 -0.66
C ARG A 120 12.06 -10.68 -1.33
N HIS A 121 13.20 -10.32 -0.76
CA HIS A 121 13.97 -9.13 -1.14
C HIS A 121 15.46 -9.45 -1.35
N PRO A 122 15.83 -10.20 -2.42
CA PRO A 122 17.23 -10.55 -2.68
C PRO A 122 18.18 -9.34 -2.73
N LEU A 123 17.73 -8.22 -3.31
CA LEU A 123 18.52 -6.97 -3.36
C LEU A 123 18.75 -6.35 -1.97
N GLY A 124 17.78 -6.49 -1.06
CA GLY A 124 17.91 -6.04 0.32
C GLY A 124 19.02 -6.80 1.06
N LEU A 125 19.05 -8.13 0.91
CA LEU A 125 20.10 -8.98 1.46
C LEU A 125 21.48 -8.61 0.92
N GLN A 126 21.59 -8.36 -0.39
CA GLN A 126 22.85 -7.94 -1.01
C GLN A 126 23.34 -6.59 -0.48
N ARG A 127 22.43 -5.64 -0.22
CA ARG A 127 22.78 -4.34 0.35
C ARG A 127 23.23 -4.43 1.81
N ALA A 128 22.64 -5.34 2.59
CA ALA A 128 23.01 -5.56 3.99
C ALA A 128 24.48 -6.01 4.16
N LEU A 129 25.05 -6.68 3.15
CA LEU A 129 26.43 -7.18 3.17
C LEU A 129 27.49 -6.14 2.78
N ARG A 130 27.10 -4.89 2.48
CA ARG A 130 28.03 -3.81 2.10
C ARG A 130 29.22 -3.62 3.06
N PRO A 131 29.07 -3.70 4.40
CA PRO A 131 30.20 -3.55 5.32
C PRO A 131 31.35 -4.53 5.05
N LEU A 132 31.06 -5.71 4.48
CA LEU A 132 32.06 -6.73 4.16
C LEU A 132 32.73 -6.52 2.80
N LYS A 133 32.33 -5.52 2.00
CA LYS A 133 32.81 -5.28 0.63
C LYS A 133 34.22 -4.64 0.60
N ARG A 134 35.15 -5.19 1.38
CA ARG A 134 36.56 -4.77 1.45
C ARG A 134 37.40 -5.55 0.41
N ARG A 135 38.40 -4.88 -0.15
CA ARG A 135 39.49 -5.52 -0.90
C ARG A 135 40.78 -5.43 -0.11
N ILE A 136 41.57 -6.50 -0.19
CA ILE A 136 42.88 -6.59 0.43
C ILE A 136 43.87 -7.09 -0.60
N ASP A 137 45.14 -6.96 -0.24
CA ASP A 137 46.25 -7.42 -1.06
C ASP A 137 46.26 -8.95 -1.04
N SER A 138 46.29 -9.54 -2.23
CA SER A 138 46.34 -10.98 -2.43
C SER A 138 47.69 -11.49 -1.93
N PRO A 139 47.72 -12.59 -1.15
CA PRO A 139 48.98 -13.21 -0.74
C PRO A 139 49.66 -13.91 -1.91
N VAL A 140 48.93 -14.17 -3.00
CA VAL A 140 49.41 -14.86 -4.19
C VAL A 140 49.00 -14.07 -5.44
N GLY A 141 50.00 -13.62 -6.21
CA GLY A 141 49.78 -12.86 -7.44
C GLY A 141 50.09 -11.36 -7.29
N HIS A 142 50.91 -10.88 -8.22
CA HIS A 142 51.21 -9.46 -8.38
C HIS A 142 50.61 -8.97 -9.70
N GLU A 143 50.12 -7.74 -9.70
CA GLU A 143 49.69 -7.02 -10.90
C GLU A 143 50.68 -5.89 -11.18
N LEU A 144 50.74 -5.48 -12.45
CA LEU A 144 51.52 -4.32 -12.86
C LEU A 144 50.89 -3.05 -12.27
N ASP A 145 51.67 -2.27 -11.50
CA ASP A 145 51.28 -0.90 -11.17
C ASP A 145 51.67 -0.01 -12.36
N GLU A 146 50.73 0.15 -13.28
CA GLU A 146 50.93 0.93 -14.51
C GLU A 146 51.39 2.36 -14.20
N HIS A 147 50.83 2.99 -13.16
CA HIS A 147 51.13 4.37 -12.82
C HIS A 147 52.51 4.50 -12.20
N ALA A 148 52.86 3.64 -11.23
CA ALA A 148 54.19 3.65 -10.62
C ALA A 148 55.28 3.25 -11.63
N THR A 149 54.96 2.36 -12.58
CA THR A 149 55.86 2.00 -13.68
C THR A 149 56.08 3.19 -14.61
N ALA A 150 55.03 3.89 -15.01
CA ALA A 150 55.12 5.09 -15.86
C ALA A 150 55.91 6.21 -15.16
N ASP A 151 55.65 6.46 -13.87
CA ASP A 151 56.38 7.45 -13.07
C ASP A 151 57.88 7.12 -12.97
N ARG A 152 58.21 5.84 -12.79
CA ARG A 152 59.60 5.37 -12.73
C ARG A 152 60.32 5.59 -14.06
N ILE A 153 59.68 5.25 -15.18
CA ILE A 153 60.22 5.47 -16.53
C ILE A 153 60.42 6.97 -16.78
N ALA A 154 59.43 7.80 -16.40
CA ALA A 154 59.50 9.25 -16.55
C ALA A 154 60.65 9.88 -15.74
N ARG A 155 60.94 9.37 -14.54
CA ARG A 155 62.02 9.89 -13.67
C ARG A 155 63.42 9.41 -14.04
N LEU A 156 63.57 8.15 -14.44
CA LEU A 156 64.87 7.52 -14.66
C LEU A 156 65.33 7.52 -16.13
N GLY A 157 64.45 7.90 -17.06
CA GLY A 157 64.73 7.91 -18.49
C GLY A 157 64.63 6.53 -19.13
N ALA A 158 64.53 6.49 -20.47
CA ALA A 158 64.22 5.29 -21.25
C ALA A 158 65.41 4.31 -21.42
N ALA A 159 66.39 4.34 -20.52
CA ALA A 159 67.46 3.35 -20.48
C ALA A 159 66.91 1.95 -20.11
N PRO A 160 67.53 0.83 -20.52
CA PRO A 160 66.99 -0.52 -20.32
C PRO A 160 66.60 -0.85 -18.87
N GLU A 161 67.32 -0.29 -17.91
CA GLU A 161 67.07 -0.47 -16.47
C GLU A 161 65.81 0.26 -15.97
N GLY A 162 65.39 1.32 -16.66
CA GLY A 162 64.16 2.08 -16.40
C GLY A 162 62.87 1.33 -16.77
N TRP A 163 62.95 0.35 -17.67
CA TRP A 163 61.80 -0.42 -18.20
C TRP A 163 61.33 -1.59 -17.33
N LEU A 164 61.94 -1.84 -16.17
CA LEU A 164 61.44 -2.90 -15.27
C LEU A 164 60.06 -2.52 -14.68
N PRO A 165 59.06 -3.42 -14.77
CA PRO A 165 57.72 -3.17 -14.28
C PRO A 165 57.69 -3.06 -12.75
N VAL A 166 57.00 -2.04 -12.23
CA VAL A 166 56.70 -1.94 -10.80
C VAL A 166 55.50 -2.83 -10.52
N MET A 167 55.73 -3.90 -9.77
CA MET A 167 54.70 -4.87 -9.43
C MET A 167 54.10 -4.52 -8.06
N ARG A 168 52.78 -4.61 -7.93
CA ARG A 168 52.07 -4.52 -6.64
C ARG A 168 51.24 -5.78 -6.40
N PRO A 169 50.92 -6.14 -5.15
CA PRO A 169 50.01 -7.25 -4.89
C PRO A 169 48.66 -7.05 -5.58
N ALA A 170 48.15 -8.08 -6.25
CA ALA A 170 46.82 -8.04 -6.86
C ALA A 170 45.73 -7.87 -5.78
N ARG A 171 44.66 -7.14 -6.06
CA ARG A 171 43.63 -6.82 -5.04
C ARG A 171 42.46 -7.81 -5.12
N GLU A 172 42.28 -8.65 -4.11
CA GLU A 172 41.17 -9.61 -4.04
C GLU A 172 40.13 -9.26 -2.96
N ARG A 173 38.97 -9.94 -2.99
CA ARG A 173 37.99 -9.87 -1.90
C ARG A 173 38.54 -10.61 -0.69
N TRP A 174 38.44 -10.00 0.47
CA TRP A 174 39.09 -10.51 1.68
C TRP A 174 38.44 -11.75 2.29
N LEU A 175 37.17 -12.06 1.97
CA LEU A 175 36.44 -13.19 2.55
C LEU A 175 35.97 -14.20 1.49
N ARG A 176 36.05 -15.49 1.84
CA ARG A 176 35.37 -16.61 1.18
C ARG A 176 34.15 -17.03 2.01
N LEU A 177 33.05 -17.38 1.36
CA LEU A 177 31.85 -17.86 2.04
C LEU A 177 31.57 -19.34 1.74
N ASN A 178 31.46 -20.13 2.79
CA ASN A 178 30.91 -21.48 2.75
C ASN A 178 29.43 -21.40 3.13
N LEU A 179 28.55 -21.76 2.19
CA LEU A 179 27.12 -21.88 2.45
C LEU A 179 26.78 -23.35 2.67
N VAL A 180 26.76 -23.76 3.94
CA VAL A 180 26.47 -25.13 4.35
C VAL A 180 24.97 -25.26 4.59
N TYR A 181 24.35 -26.35 4.16
CA TYR A 181 23.00 -26.70 4.58
C TYR A 181 22.95 -28.15 5.03
N ASP A 182 22.19 -28.43 6.08
CA ASP A 182 22.03 -29.78 6.59
C ASP A 182 21.10 -30.61 5.69
N THR A 183 21.20 -31.93 5.83
CA THR A 183 20.37 -32.90 5.11
C THR A 183 19.34 -33.57 6.01
N GLY A 184 18.82 -32.84 7.00
CA GLY A 184 17.75 -33.32 7.88
C GLY A 184 16.48 -33.67 7.10
N PRO A 185 15.58 -34.52 7.65
CA PRO A 185 14.36 -34.96 6.97
C PRO A 185 13.42 -33.81 6.54
N THR A 186 13.46 -32.69 7.23
CA THR A 186 12.66 -31.48 7.00
C THR A 186 13.30 -30.52 5.99
N MET A 187 14.60 -30.65 5.72
CA MET A 187 15.34 -29.79 4.81
C MET A 187 14.97 -29.82 3.33
N PRO A 188 14.32 -30.87 2.78
CA PRO A 188 13.75 -30.79 1.44
C PRO A 188 12.84 -29.57 1.23
N VAL A 189 12.13 -29.14 2.29
CA VAL A 189 11.27 -27.95 2.25
C VAL A 189 12.04 -26.67 1.95
N TRP A 190 13.25 -26.58 2.49
CA TRP A 190 14.10 -25.39 2.46
C TRP A 190 15.08 -25.35 1.29
N ARG A 191 15.13 -26.40 0.46
CA ARG A 191 16.03 -26.46 -0.72
C ARG A 191 15.85 -25.29 -1.70
N PRO A 192 14.63 -24.79 -2.00
CA PRO A 192 14.49 -23.60 -2.84
C PRO A 192 15.11 -22.37 -2.19
N LEU A 193 14.86 -22.13 -0.90
CA LEU A 193 15.47 -21.05 -0.12
C LEU A 193 17.01 -21.11 -0.17
N VAL A 194 17.61 -22.28 0.05
CA VAL A 194 19.07 -22.46 -0.02
C VAL A 194 19.63 -22.07 -1.39
N ARG A 195 18.96 -22.46 -2.48
CA ARG A 195 19.38 -22.13 -3.86
C ARG A 195 19.26 -20.63 -4.15
N GLU A 196 18.16 -20.02 -3.71
CA GLU A 196 17.93 -18.59 -3.88
C GLU A 196 18.93 -17.77 -3.06
N LEU A 197 19.24 -18.20 -1.83
CA LEU A 197 20.23 -17.57 -0.96
C LEU A 197 21.64 -17.69 -1.54
N HIS A 198 22.03 -18.87 -2.03
CA HIS A 198 23.29 -19.07 -2.76
C HIS A 198 23.41 -18.09 -3.93
N THR A 199 22.35 -17.99 -4.75
CA THR A 199 22.30 -17.09 -5.91
C THR A 199 22.45 -15.63 -5.50
N ALA A 200 21.70 -15.19 -4.48
CA ALA A 200 21.74 -13.81 -3.99
C ALA A 200 23.13 -13.45 -3.41
N LEU A 201 23.73 -14.34 -2.63
CA LEU A 201 25.06 -14.16 -2.03
C LEU A 201 26.17 -14.16 -3.09
N ALA A 202 26.10 -15.05 -4.08
CA ALA A 202 27.06 -15.08 -5.19
C ALA A 202 26.98 -13.80 -6.04
N GLN A 203 25.77 -13.33 -6.35
CA GLN A 203 25.54 -12.10 -7.12
C GLN A 203 25.90 -10.81 -6.36
N SER A 204 26.08 -10.86 -5.04
CA SER A 204 26.46 -9.68 -4.24
C SER A 204 27.84 -9.12 -4.59
N GLY A 205 28.75 -9.96 -5.10
CA GLY A 205 30.15 -9.61 -5.38
C GLY A 205 30.95 -9.20 -4.14
N VAL A 206 30.46 -9.50 -2.93
CA VAL A 206 31.11 -9.19 -1.65
C VAL A 206 32.20 -10.21 -1.32
N PHE A 207 31.90 -11.49 -1.52
CA PHE A 207 32.83 -12.59 -1.25
C PHE A 207 33.67 -12.89 -2.49
N ARG A 208 34.89 -13.40 -2.27
CA ARG A 208 35.79 -13.92 -3.30
C ARG A 208 35.15 -15.09 -4.05
N THR A 209 34.61 -16.03 -3.27
CA THR A 209 33.87 -17.20 -3.76
C THR A 209 32.76 -17.55 -2.76
N VAL A 210 31.66 -18.07 -3.28
CA VAL A 210 30.53 -18.59 -2.49
C VAL A 210 30.32 -20.06 -2.87
N VAL A 211 30.70 -20.96 -1.98
CA VAL A 211 30.70 -22.41 -2.25
C VAL A 211 29.60 -23.09 -1.43
N PRO A 212 28.63 -23.77 -2.09
CA PRO A 212 27.58 -24.49 -1.38
C PRO A 212 28.06 -25.89 -0.97
N TYR A 213 27.76 -26.28 0.27
CA TYR A 213 28.14 -27.56 0.86
C TYR A 213 26.92 -28.28 1.46
N ARG A 214 26.89 -29.61 1.36
CA ARG A 214 25.89 -30.45 2.01
C ARG A 214 26.48 -31.06 3.27
N ALA A 215 25.82 -30.91 4.41
CA ALA A 215 26.24 -31.52 5.65
C ALA A 215 25.29 -32.67 6.05
N GLY A 216 25.82 -33.88 6.13
CA GLY A 216 25.11 -35.08 6.56
C GLY A 216 24.74 -35.04 8.05
N ALA A 217 23.83 -35.90 8.47
CA ALA A 217 23.40 -35.99 9.87
C ALA A 217 24.55 -36.41 10.83
N ASP A 218 25.60 -37.03 10.29
CA ASP A 218 26.84 -37.41 10.98
C ASP A 218 27.87 -36.27 11.02
N GLY A 219 27.52 -35.06 10.58
CA GLY A 219 28.43 -33.92 10.52
C GLY A 219 29.46 -34.01 9.38
N THR A 220 29.37 -35.00 8.49
CA THR A 220 30.24 -35.08 7.31
C THR A 220 29.80 -34.07 6.25
N VAL A 221 30.76 -33.35 5.66
CA VAL A 221 30.48 -32.37 4.60
C VAL A 221 30.87 -32.93 3.24
N ARG A 222 29.91 -32.91 2.30
CA ARG A 222 30.09 -33.33 0.91
C ARG A 222 30.00 -32.12 -0.02
N GLY A 223 30.97 -31.98 -0.92
CA GLY A 223 31.08 -30.90 -1.92
C GLY A 223 32.46 -30.86 -2.59
N PRO A 224 32.72 -29.89 -3.49
CA PRO A 224 34.05 -29.70 -4.09
C PRO A 224 35.07 -29.27 -3.01
N GLY A 225 35.80 -30.25 -2.47
CA GLY A 225 36.76 -30.10 -1.35
C GLY A 225 36.12 -30.07 0.04
N THR A 226 36.92 -30.25 1.09
CA THR A 226 36.48 -29.94 2.47
C THR A 226 36.42 -28.42 2.67
N PRO A 227 35.50 -27.91 3.52
CA PRO A 227 35.52 -26.50 3.92
C PRO A 227 36.93 -26.15 4.39
N THR A 228 37.63 -25.28 3.67
CA THR A 228 39.02 -24.95 3.97
C THR A 228 39.02 -24.14 5.27
N THR A 229 39.63 -24.69 6.34
CA THR A 229 39.44 -24.17 7.71
C THR A 229 40.55 -23.23 8.19
N THR A 230 41.52 -22.89 7.34
CA THR A 230 42.86 -22.48 7.82
C THR A 230 43.36 -21.12 7.34
N ASP A 231 42.56 -20.29 6.66
CA ASP A 231 43.05 -19.00 6.13
C ASP A 231 42.65 -17.74 6.92
N GLY A 232 41.85 -17.86 7.99
CA GLY A 232 41.32 -16.71 8.76
C GLY A 232 40.42 -15.77 7.94
N ARG A 233 40.07 -16.17 6.72
CA ARG A 233 39.32 -15.39 5.72
C ARG A 233 38.09 -16.15 5.22
N THR A 234 37.81 -17.30 5.82
CA THR A 234 36.68 -18.15 5.49
C THR A 234 35.58 -17.93 6.50
N VAL A 235 34.37 -17.66 6.01
CA VAL A 235 33.15 -17.48 6.81
C VAL A 235 32.18 -18.59 6.46
N THR A 236 31.46 -19.12 7.45
CA THR A 236 30.46 -20.17 7.23
C THR A 236 29.07 -19.74 7.67
N LEU A 237 28.11 -19.90 6.76
CA LEU A 237 26.68 -19.82 7.06
C LEU A 237 26.08 -21.21 6.97
N LEU A 238 25.48 -21.67 8.06
CA LEU A 238 24.76 -22.92 8.14
C LEU A 238 23.26 -22.67 8.00
N VAL A 239 22.65 -23.11 6.91
CA VAL A 239 21.20 -23.08 6.73
C VAL A 239 20.62 -24.35 7.32
N SER A 240 19.81 -24.23 8.36
CA SER A 240 19.17 -25.37 9.03
C SER A 240 17.90 -24.93 9.71
N ASP A 241 16.90 -25.81 9.74
CA ASP A 241 15.70 -25.62 10.55
C ASP A 241 15.86 -26.08 12.00
N CYS A 242 17.01 -26.65 12.38
CA CYS A 242 17.32 -27.10 13.73
C CYS A 242 16.32 -28.14 14.29
N MET A 243 15.61 -28.87 13.41
CA MET A 243 14.59 -29.85 13.80
C MET A 243 15.00 -31.30 13.58
N GLY A 244 16.00 -31.53 12.73
CA GLY A 244 16.47 -32.87 12.39
C GLY A 244 17.11 -33.63 13.56
N PRO A 245 17.24 -34.98 13.46
CA PRO A 245 17.81 -35.82 14.51
C PRO A 245 19.25 -35.45 14.87
N GLN A 246 20.00 -34.83 13.96
CA GLN A 246 21.35 -34.30 14.19
C GLN A 246 21.41 -33.15 15.21
N TRP A 247 20.27 -32.52 15.53
CA TRP A 247 20.19 -31.47 16.54
C TRP A 247 19.83 -31.99 17.95
N ARG A 248 19.51 -33.29 18.06
CA ARG A 248 19.06 -33.95 19.30
C ARG A 248 20.10 -34.92 19.83
N GLN A 249 19.98 -35.30 21.10
CA GLN A 249 20.86 -36.30 21.69
C GLN A 249 20.78 -37.62 20.91
N GLY A 250 21.95 -38.20 20.67
CA GLY A 250 22.14 -39.42 19.91
C GLY A 250 23.50 -39.44 19.22
N PRO A 251 23.90 -40.58 18.60
CA PRO A 251 25.20 -40.70 17.93
C PRO A 251 25.42 -39.63 16.85
N SER A 252 24.39 -39.38 16.03
CA SER A 252 24.41 -38.36 14.98
C SER A 252 24.53 -36.95 15.56
N GLY A 253 23.81 -36.63 16.64
CA GLY A 253 23.88 -35.32 17.28
C GLY A 253 25.22 -35.04 17.95
N ALA A 254 25.86 -36.06 18.53
CA ALA A 254 27.20 -35.93 19.10
C ALA A 254 28.22 -35.54 18.01
N LEU A 255 28.21 -36.24 16.87
CA LEU A 255 29.10 -35.95 15.74
C LEU A 255 28.80 -34.58 15.10
N TRP A 256 27.52 -34.23 14.98
CA TRP A 256 27.07 -32.94 14.46
C TRP A 256 27.59 -31.77 15.31
N PHE A 257 27.33 -31.79 16.62
CA PHE A 257 27.78 -30.73 17.53
C PHE A 257 29.31 -30.65 17.62
N ASP A 258 30.00 -31.78 17.51
CA ASP A 258 31.46 -31.82 17.45
C ASP A 258 32.02 -31.13 16.19
N THR A 259 31.38 -31.36 15.03
CA THR A 259 31.68 -30.61 13.81
C THR A 259 31.41 -29.12 13.96
N LEU A 260 30.27 -28.72 14.55
CA LEU A 260 29.96 -27.30 14.77
C LEU A 260 30.97 -26.64 15.71
N ARG A 261 31.40 -27.31 16.79
CA ARG A 261 32.42 -26.79 17.71
C ARG A 261 33.76 -26.62 17.01
N ARG A 262 34.17 -27.56 16.15
CA ARG A 262 35.38 -27.43 15.33
C ARG A 262 35.33 -26.26 14.36
N TRP A 263 34.18 -25.97 13.77
CA TRP A 263 34.04 -24.80 12.89
C TRP A 263 34.01 -23.51 13.71
N ALA A 264 33.23 -23.47 14.78
CA ALA A 264 33.11 -22.32 15.65
C ALA A 264 34.45 -21.91 16.31
N SER A 265 35.38 -22.86 16.49
CA SER A 265 36.72 -22.57 17.00
C SER A 265 37.70 -22.03 15.96
N ARG A 266 37.43 -22.21 14.66
CA ARG A 266 38.37 -21.88 13.57
C ARG A 266 37.92 -20.74 12.67
N MET A 267 36.62 -20.46 12.62
CA MET A 267 36.06 -19.48 11.70
C MET A 267 34.77 -18.85 12.23
N PRO A 268 34.36 -17.69 11.70
CA PRO A 268 33.03 -17.17 11.96
C PRO A 268 31.98 -18.14 11.44
N LEU A 269 31.04 -18.49 12.32
CA LEU A 269 29.95 -19.41 12.04
C LEU A 269 28.65 -18.77 12.52
N ALA A 270 27.61 -18.79 11.68
CA ALA A 270 26.25 -18.41 12.06
C ALA A 270 25.23 -19.34 11.43
N VAL A 271 24.08 -19.49 12.08
CA VAL A 271 22.95 -20.29 11.61
C VAL A 271 21.94 -19.37 10.95
N VAL A 272 21.64 -19.63 9.68
CA VAL A 272 20.49 -19.06 8.98
C VAL A 272 19.32 -20.00 9.21
N GLN A 273 18.41 -19.59 10.08
CA GLN A 273 17.26 -20.36 10.49
C GLN A 273 16.03 -19.92 9.67
N PRO A 274 15.48 -20.78 8.79
CA PRO A 274 14.32 -20.43 7.95
C PRO A 274 13.01 -20.21 8.71
N LEU A 275 12.91 -20.72 9.94
CA LEU A 275 11.76 -20.49 10.83
C LEU A 275 11.79 -19.07 11.41
N PRO A 276 10.62 -18.50 11.75
CA PRO A 276 10.55 -17.19 12.39
C PRO A 276 11.08 -17.27 13.83
N GLU A 277 11.61 -16.14 14.32
CA GLU A 277 12.27 -16.04 15.64
C GLU A 277 11.43 -16.61 16.79
N HIS A 278 10.12 -16.39 16.80
CA HIS A 278 9.25 -16.84 17.89
C HIS A 278 9.19 -18.37 18.04
N LEU A 279 9.46 -19.13 16.97
CA LEU A 279 9.47 -20.60 17.00
C LEU A 279 10.81 -21.19 17.39
N TRP A 280 11.89 -20.40 17.45
CA TRP A 280 13.24 -20.93 17.69
C TRP A 280 13.35 -21.61 19.06
N ARG A 281 12.60 -21.11 20.05
CA ARG A 281 12.50 -21.70 21.39
C ARG A 281 12.00 -23.14 21.40
N GLU A 282 11.23 -23.54 20.39
CA GLU A 282 10.65 -24.89 20.25
C GLU A 282 11.50 -25.82 19.36
N THR A 283 12.58 -25.28 18.78
CA THR A 283 13.55 -26.08 18.02
C THR A 283 14.58 -26.73 18.95
N ALA A 284 15.37 -27.66 18.41
CA ALA A 284 16.47 -28.25 19.18
C ALA A 284 17.70 -27.30 19.31
N LEU A 285 17.58 -26.04 18.84
CA LEU A 285 18.58 -24.99 19.00
C LEU A 285 17.91 -23.68 19.48
N PRO A 286 17.42 -23.62 20.74
CA PRO A 286 16.78 -22.43 21.27
C PRO A 286 17.76 -21.26 21.37
N THR A 287 17.25 -20.06 21.15
CA THR A 287 18.03 -18.82 21.13
C THR A 287 17.66 -17.91 22.30
N THR A 288 18.61 -17.09 22.72
CA THR A 288 18.43 -16.03 23.71
C THR A 288 18.77 -14.69 23.05
N PRO A 289 17.90 -13.66 23.15
CA PRO A 289 18.19 -12.35 22.60
C PRO A 289 19.21 -11.60 23.48
N GLY A 290 20.10 -10.85 22.84
CA GLY A 290 21.11 -10.05 23.55
C GLY A 290 22.01 -9.27 22.60
N ARG A 291 23.22 -8.98 23.07
CA ARG A 291 24.27 -8.25 22.35
C ARG A 291 25.46 -9.17 22.09
N LEU A 292 25.98 -9.12 20.87
CA LEU A 292 27.22 -9.80 20.47
C LEU A 292 28.32 -8.79 20.15
N ALA A 293 29.53 -9.07 20.63
CA ALA A 293 30.74 -8.35 20.25
C ALA A 293 31.79 -9.32 19.71
N ALA A 294 32.49 -8.89 18.67
CA ALA A 294 33.66 -9.57 18.14
C ALA A 294 34.94 -8.82 18.60
N PRO A 295 36.01 -9.54 19.00
CA PRO A 295 37.26 -8.92 19.41
C PRO A 295 38.07 -8.36 18.22
N TYR A 296 37.86 -8.86 17.01
CA TYR A 296 38.51 -8.43 15.78
C TYR A 296 37.68 -8.85 14.54
N PRO A 297 37.93 -8.27 13.35
CA PRO A 297 37.18 -8.61 12.15
C PRO A 297 37.30 -10.10 11.80
N ALA A 298 36.19 -10.71 11.40
CA ALA A 298 36.09 -12.14 11.10
C ALA A 298 36.61 -13.06 12.24
N ALA A 299 36.39 -12.67 13.50
CA ALA A 299 36.68 -13.50 14.65
C ALA A 299 35.88 -14.83 14.63
N PRO A 300 36.50 -15.95 15.07
CA PRO A 300 35.80 -17.22 15.18
C PRO A 300 34.64 -17.12 16.18
N ALA A 301 33.58 -17.90 15.98
CA ALA A 301 32.38 -17.83 16.84
C ALA A 301 32.69 -18.08 18.32
N SER A 302 33.67 -18.94 18.62
CA SER A 302 34.17 -19.19 19.99
C SER A 302 34.85 -17.99 20.67
N ALA A 303 35.28 -16.98 19.90
CA ALA A 303 35.89 -15.76 20.43
C ALA A 303 34.87 -14.61 20.62
N LEU A 304 33.60 -14.83 20.27
CA LEU A 304 32.56 -13.81 20.45
C LEU A 304 32.18 -13.68 21.92
N VAL A 305 31.86 -12.46 22.33
CA VAL A 305 31.33 -12.16 23.66
C VAL A 305 29.82 -11.94 23.53
N PHE A 306 29.04 -12.71 24.28
CA PHE A 306 27.58 -12.61 24.32
C PHE A 306 27.08 -12.06 25.65
N THR A 307 26.25 -11.03 25.60
CA THR A 307 25.59 -10.42 26.76
C THR A 307 24.07 -10.53 26.57
N PRO A 308 23.36 -11.44 27.29
CA PRO A 308 21.91 -11.57 27.18
C PRO A 308 21.20 -10.34 27.77
N TYR A 309 20.00 -10.02 27.27
CA TYR A 309 19.19 -8.94 27.86
C TYR A 309 18.62 -9.30 29.23
N GLU A 310 18.31 -10.58 29.42
CA GLU A 310 17.89 -11.12 30.72
C GLU A 310 19.11 -11.77 31.41
N PRO A 311 19.41 -11.40 32.66
CA PRO A 311 20.53 -11.97 33.39
C PRO A 311 20.35 -13.47 33.60
N ARG A 312 21.35 -14.26 33.18
CA ARG A 312 21.38 -15.72 33.31
C ARG A 312 22.75 -16.14 33.80
N GLU A 313 22.83 -17.24 34.54
CA GLU A 313 24.10 -17.79 35.00
C GLU A 313 25.06 -18.06 33.83
N PRO A 314 26.33 -17.64 33.93
CA PRO A 314 27.33 -17.90 32.90
C PRO A 314 27.48 -19.41 32.69
N ARG A 315 27.25 -19.89 31.46
CA ARG A 315 27.57 -21.26 31.05
C ARG A 315 28.76 -21.23 30.11
N ALA A 316 29.71 -22.14 30.32
CA ALA A 316 30.84 -22.35 29.42
C ALA A 316 30.34 -23.01 28.11
N ALA A 317 29.84 -22.21 27.17
CA ALA A 317 29.32 -22.65 25.89
C ALA A 317 29.74 -21.68 24.79
N VAL A 318 29.88 -22.17 23.56
CA VAL A 318 30.27 -21.32 22.42
C VAL A 318 29.04 -20.56 21.90
N PRO A 319 29.05 -19.22 21.87
CA PRO A 319 27.92 -18.46 21.32
C PRO A 319 27.84 -18.63 19.80
N LEU A 320 26.67 -19.03 19.33
CA LEU A 320 26.37 -19.23 17.93
C LEU A 320 25.27 -18.24 17.50
N PRO A 321 25.60 -17.22 16.68
CA PRO A 321 24.61 -16.31 16.13
C PRO A 321 23.59 -17.07 15.30
N VAL A 322 22.31 -16.81 15.53
CA VAL A 322 21.18 -17.34 14.77
C VAL A 322 20.42 -16.17 14.15
N MET A 323 20.04 -16.31 12.89
CA MET A 323 19.39 -15.24 12.14
C MET A 323 18.38 -15.77 11.13
N GLU A 324 17.35 -14.96 10.88
CA GLU A 324 16.46 -15.17 9.74
C GLU A 324 17.15 -14.81 8.42
N PRO A 325 16.70 -15.35 7.28
CA PRO A 325 17.17 -14.98 5.94
C PRO A 325 16.64 -13.59 5.50
N GLU A 326 16.76 -12.57 6.36
CA GLU A 326 16.29 -11.21 6.12
C GLU A 326 17.40 -10.16 6.22
N ALA A 327 17.17 -9.00 5.59
CA ALA A 327 18.18 -7.96 5.43
C ALA A 327 18.65 -7.34 6.76
N GLY A 328 17.76 -7.16 7.74
CA GLY A 328 18.10 -6.59 9.04
C GLY A 328 19.07 -7.48 9.82
N TRP A 329 18.78 -8.78 9.88
CA TRP A 329 19.63 -9.76 10.55
C TRP A 329 21.01 -9.88 9.88
N LEU A 330 21.04 -9.97 8.55
CA LEU A 330 22.30 -10.02 7.80
C LEU A 330 23.12 -8.73 7.97
N ALA A 331 22.48 -7.57 8.15
CA ALA A 331 23.18 -6.31 8.37
C ALA A 331 23.91 -6.31 9.72
N ASN A 332 23.25 -6.76 10.79
CA ASN A 332 23.87 -6.87 12.12
C ASN A 332 25.03 -7.87 12.10
N TRP A 333 24.84 -9.02 11.46
CA TRP A 333 25.90 -10.03 11.31
C TRP A 333 27.08 -9.51 10.46
N ALA A 334 26.80 -8.81 9.36
CA ALA A 334 27.84 -8.20 8.53
C ALA A 334 28.61 -7.11 9.29
N ALA A 335 27.94 -6.33 10.14
CA ALA A 335 28.59 -5.34 10.98
C ALA A 335 29.49 -5.99 12.04
N LEU A 336 29.02 -7.07 12.69
CA LEU A 336 29.80 -7.86 13.65
C LEU A 336 31.11 -8.38 13.03
N LEU A 337 31.03 -8.93 11.82
CA LEU A 337 32.20 -9.46 11.11
C LEU A 337 33.16 -8.37 10.60
N ALA A 338 32.64 -7.20 10.27
CA ALA A 338 33.45 -6.08 9.79
C ALA A 338 34.09 -5.26 10.93
N ALA A 339 33.57 -5.36 12.16
CA ALA A 339 33.95 -4.53 13.28
C ALA A 339 35.44 -4.72 13.66
N PRO A 340 36.21 -3.63 13.83
CA PRO A 340 37.61 -3.69 14.23
C PRO A 340 37.83 -4.19 15.68
N GLY A 341 36.76 -4.39 16.45
CA GLY A 341 36.77 -4.90 17.82
C GLY A 341 35.89 -4.05 18.74
N GLY A 342 35.12 -4.69 19.63
CA GLY A 342 34.42 -4.01 20.75
C GLY A 342 33.07 -3.34 20.44
N SER A 343 32.59 -3.39 19.19
CA SER A 343 31.25 -2.91 18.84
C SER A 343 30.21 -4.00 19.10
N ASP A 344 29.28 -3.72 20.00
CA ASP A 344 28.12 -4.57 20.24
C ASP A 344 27.06 -4.43 19.14
N VAL A 345 26.52 -5.56 18.69
CA VAL A 345 25.33 -5.61 17.82
C VAL A 345 24.20 -6.41 18.46
N PRO A 346 22.93 -6.03 18.26
CA PRO A 346 21.80 -6.87 18.64
C PRO A 346 21.81 -8.19 17.87
N ALA A 347 21.64 -9.30 18.59
CA ALA A 347 21.62 -10.64 18.01
C ALA A 347 20.78 -11.62 18.83
N ALA A 348 20.32 -12.68 18.16
CA ALA A 348 19.81 -13.89 18.81
C ALA A 348 20.92 -14.93 18.82
N VAL A 349 21.18 -15.52 19.99
CA VAL A 349 22.33 -16.41 20.18
C VAL A 349 21.88 -17.73 20.76
N ALA A 350 22.29 -18.82 20.11
CA ALA A 350 22.22 -20.15 20.66
C ALA A 350 23.54 -20.50 21.35
N LEU A 351 23.48 -21.18 22.50
CA LEU A 351 24.67 -21.65 23.20
C LEU A 351 24.99 -23.07 22.76
N LEU A 352 26.10 -23.25 22.04
CA LEU A 352 26.57 -24.54 21.56
C LEU A 352 27.25 -25.31 22.70
N ASP A 353 26.45 -26.03 23.48
CA ASP A 353 26.88 -26.92 24.56
C ASP A 353 26.63 -28.39 24.15
N ARG A 354 25.60 -29.01 24.72
CA ARG A 354 25.18 -30.39 24.44
C ARG A 354 23.94 -30.37 23.54
N PRO A 355 23.76 -31.37 22.66
CA PRO A 355 22.53 -31.49 21.92
C PRO A 355 21.33 -31.58 22.88
N ALA A 356 20.20 -31.02 22.45
CA ALA A 356 18.98 -31.02 23.26
C ALA A 356 18.56 -32.46 23.57
N ALA A 357 18.15 -32.71 24.81
CA ALA A 357 17.52 -33.97 25.18
C ALA A 357 16.34 -34.24 24.23
N PRO A 358 16.05 -35.52 23.91
CA PRO A 358 14.86 -35.81 23.16
C PRO A 358 13.66 -35.40 24.02
N GLU A 359 13.07 -34.24 23.73
CA GLU A 359 11.72 -33.95 24.21
C GLU A 359 10.77 -35.02 23.67
N ASP A 360 9.77 -35.39 24.48
CA ASP A 360 8.68 -36.32 24.18
C ASP A 360 7.77 -35.80 23.05
N ARG A 361 8.32 -35.61 21.84
CA ARG A 361 7.50 -35.49 20.63
C ARG A 361 6.84 -36.82 20.26
N ALA A 362 7.17 -37.90 20.98
CA ALA A 362 6.38 -39.12 21.02
C ALA A 362 4.92 -38.85 21.42
N ASP A 363 4.66 -37.82 22.22
CA ASP A 363 3.30 -37.45 22.62
C ASP A 363 2.46 -36.94 21.45
N ALA A 364 3.04 -36.21 20.48
CA ALA A 364 2.28 -35.75 19.31
C ALA A 364 1.73 -36.93 18.50
N ALA A 365 2.42 -38.07 18.46
CA ALA A 365 1.91 -39.28 17.82
C ALA A 365 0.71 -39.89 18.58
N LEU A 366 0.67 -39.73 19.91
CA LEU A 366 -0.40 -40.17 20.81
C LEU A 366 -1.60 -39.21 20.84
N LEU A 367 -1.40 -37.93 20.51
CA LEU A 367 -2.48 -36.95 20.44
C LEU A 367 -3.51 -37.30 19.36
N SER A 368 -4.78 -37.20 19.74
CA SER A 368 -5.92 -37.26 18.84
C SER A 368 -5.92 -36.12 17.82
N ALA A 369 -6.67 -36.27 16.74
CA ALA A 369 -6.80 -35.24 15.71
C ALA A 369 -7.30 -33.90 16.26
N GLU A 370 -8.18 -33.94 17.27
CA GLU A 370 -8.74 -32.77 17.93
C GLU A 370 -7.71 -32.05 18.78
N GLU A 371 -6.98 -32.79 19.62
CA GLU A 371 -5.88 -32.22 20.42
C GLU A 371 -4.79 -31.60 19.56
N LEU A 372 -4.47 -32.20 18.40
CA LEU A 372 -3.51 -31.63 17.44
C LEU A 372 -3.97 -30.29 16.85
N VAL A 373 -5.24 -30.20 16.44
CA VAL A 373 -5.80 -28.96 15.88
C VAL A 373 -5.92 -27.88 16.95
N LEU A 374 -6.33 -28.23 18.18
CA LEU A 374 -6.41 -27.31 19.31
C LEU A 374 -5.04 -26.78 19.72
N ARG A 375 -4.05 -27.68 19.83
CA ARG A 375 -2.66 -27.30 20.10
C ARG A 375 -2.12 -26.37 19.02
N PHE A 376 -2.37 -26.68 17.75
CA PHE A 376 -1.95 -25.82 16.64
C PHE A 376 -2.67 -24.47 16.68
N ARG A 377 -3.98 -24.41 16.92
CA ARG A 377 -4.74 -23.15 17.06
C ARG A 377 -4.20 -22.28 18.20
N ALA A 378 -3.76 -22.89 19.30
CA ALA A 378 -3.26 -22.18 20.47
C ALA A 378 -1.84 -21.60 20.28
N THR A 379 -1.03 -22.17 19.38
CA THR A 379 0.40 -21.85 19.24
C THR A 379 0.77 -21.20 17.90
N ALA A 380 -0.02 -21.44 16.86
CA ALA A 380 0.26 -20.95 15.51
C ALA A 380 -0.18 -19.50 15.30
N SER A 381 0.46 -18.84 14.35
CA SER A 381 0.00 -17.55 13.84
C SER A 381 -1.40 -17.66 13.21
N PRO A 382 -2.22 -16.60 13.29
CA PRO A 382 -3.52 -16.57 12.62
C PRO A 382 -3.43 -16.87 11.12
N GLU A 383 -2.39 -16.37 10.46
CA GLU A 383 -2.07 -16.61 9.05
C GLU A 383 -1.80 -18.09 8.78
N ALA A 384 -0.98 -18.76 9.60
CA ALA A 384 -0.70 -20.18 9.46
C ALA A 384 -1.95 -21.04 9.70
N PHE A 385 -2.78 -20.68 10.68
CA PHE A 385 -4.04 -21.39 10.95
C PHE A 385 -5.03 -21.25 9.78
N ARG A 386 -5.18 -20.03 9.23
CA ARG A 386 -5.98 -19.80 8.00
C ARG A 386 -5.44 -20.58 6.81
N LEU A 387 -4.11 -20.58 6.64
CA LEU A 387 -3.44 -21.33 5.58
C LEU A 387 -3.72 -22.84 5.72
N ALA A 388 -3.60 -23.42 6.92
CA ALA A 388 -3.91 -24.82 7.17
C ALA A 388 -5.34 -25.19 6.76
N GLY A 389 -6.32 -24.34 7.10
CA GLY A 389 -7.71 -24.52 6.67
C GLY A 389 -7.86 -24.56 5.15
N HIS A 390 -7.22 -23.65 4.42
CA HIS A 390 -7.25 -23.64 2.95
C HIS A 390 -6.46 -24.79 2.31
N LEU A 391 -5.40 -25.26 2.95
CA LEU A 391 -4.64 -26.44 2.52
C LEU A 391 -5.41 -27.73 2.73
N ALA A 392 -6.32 -27.80 3.71
CA ALA A 392 -7.17 -28.96 3.97
C ALA A 392 -8.13 -29.29 2.80
N VAL A 393 -8.24 -28.41 1.81
CA VAL A 393 -9.14 -28.56 0.67
C VAL A 393 -8.53 -29.47 -0.38
N GLY A 394 -7.22 -29.36 -0.62
CA GLY A 394 -6.49 -30.15 -1.61
C GLY A 394 -5.45 -31.07 -0.97
N ARG A 395 -4.53 -31.58 -1.81
CA ARG A 395 -3.37 -32.32 -1.33
C ARG A 395 -2.30 -31.36 -0.83
N PRO A 396 -1.77 -31.52 0.41
CA PRO A 396 -0.76 -30.63 0.97
C PRO A 396 0.64 -31.01 0.48
N ASP A 397 0.85 -31.09 -0.83
CA ASP A 397 2.18 -31.21 -1.41
C ASP A 397 2.88 -29.85 -1.40
N LEU A 398 4.14 -29.79 -0.94
CA LEU A 398 4.84 -28.54 -0.69
C LEU A 398 4.79 -27.52 -1.86
N PRO A 399 5.00 -27.91 -3.13
CA PRO A 399 4.90 -26.95 -4.24
C PRO A 399 3.49 -26.37 -4.38
N VAL A 400 2.45 -27.16 -4.14
CA VAL A 400 1.05 -26.74 -4.14
C VAL A 400 0.77 -25.84 -2.94
N MET A 401 1.27 -26.20 -1.75
CA MET A 401 1.11 -25.37 -0.56
C MET A 401 1.73 -23.97 -0.75
N ARG A 402 2.92 -23.89 -1.38
CA ARG A 402 3.56 -22.61 -1.74
C ARG A 402 2.71 -21.79 -2.70
N LEU A 403 2.10 -22.43 -3.69
CA LEU A 403 1.22 -21.78 -4.66
C LEU A 403 -0.09 -21.29 -4.02
N VAL A 404 -0.71 -22.10 -3.16
CA VAL A 404 -1.91 -21.73 -2.39
C VAL A 404 -1.60 -20.56 -1.48
N HIS A 405 -0.50 -20.62 -0.73
CA HIS A 405 -0.08 -19.53 0.15
C HIS A 405 0.13 -18.21 -0.62
N ALA A 406 0.80 -18.24 -1.77
CA ALA A 406 0.99 -17.05 -2.62
C ALA A 406 -0.28 -16.58 -3.34
N ALA A 407 -1.35 -17.39 -3.38
CA ALA A 407 -2.65 -17.02 -3.93
C ALA A 407 -3.59 -16.43 -2.88
N LEU A 408 -3.33 -16.71 -1.60
CA LEU A 408 -4.11 -16.24 -0.46
C LEU A 408 -3.58 -14.92 0.09
N GLU A 409 -2.26 -14.80 0.19
CA GLU A 409 -1.60 -13.67 0.84
C GLU A 409 -0.90 -12.76 -0.20
N PRO A 410 -1.09 -11.44 -0.13
CA PRO A 410 -0.36 -10.48 -0.97
C PRO A 410 1.15 -10.54 -0.77
N ASP A 411 1.58 -10.84 0.46
CA ASP A 411 2.99 -10.96 0.87
C ASP A 411 3.23 -12.28 1.64
N PRO A 412 3.31 -13.43 0.97
CA PRO A 412 3.38 -14.75 1.61
C PRO A 412 4.70 -14.94 2.37
N ARG A 413 4.65 -15.20 3.69
CA ARG A 413 5.85 -15.39 4.52
C ARG A 413 6.21 -16.88 4.70
N PRO A 414 7.38 -17.38 4.26
CA PRO A 414 7.72 -18.81 4.36
C PRO A 414 7.50 -19.43 5.75
N GLN A 415 7.66 -18.63 6.82
CA GLN A 415 7.31 -18.97 8.21
C GLN A 415 5.90 -19.57 8.39
N HIS A 416 4.85 -19.02 7.78
CA HIS A 416 3.48 -19.49 8.02
C HIS A 416 3.27 -20.89 7.44
N LEU A 417 3.92 -21.18 6.31
CA LEU A 417 3.91 -22.51 5.72
C LEU A 417 4.69 -23.49 6.60
N ALA A 418 5.79 -23.03 7.20
CA ALA A 418 6.60 -23.84 8.09
C ALA A 418 5.87 -24.21 9.38
N GLU A 419 5.12 -23.28 9.98
CA GLU A 419 4.26 -23.55 11.14
C GLU A 419 3.28 -24.69 10.85
N VAL A 420 2.64 -24.70 9.68
CA VAL A 420 1.73 -25.80 9.29
C VAL A 420 2.48 -27.12 9.14
N ILE A 421 3.66 -27.13 8.49
CA ILE A 421 4.46 -28.35 8.29
C ILE A 421 4.97 -28.91 9.63
N LEU A 422 5.34 -28.04 10.56
CA LEU A 422 5.93 -28.40 11.84
C LEU A 422 4.91 -28.64 12.96
N SER A 423 3.63 -28.32 12.71
CA SER A 423 2.52 -28.50 13.66
C SER A 423 2.29 -29.95 14.13
N GLY A 424 2.82 -30.94 13.42
CA GLY A 424 2.52 -32.36 13.65
C GLY A 424 1.17 -32.82 13.07
N MET A 425 0.42 -31.92 12.43
CA MET A 425 -0.83 -32.22 11.72
C MET A 425 -0.61 -32.95 10.38
N LEU A 426 0.59 -32.81 9.81
CA LEU A 426 0.99 -33.41 8.54
C LEU A 426 1.94 -34.60 8.78
N SER A 427 1.75 -35.69 8.04
CA SER A 427 2.69 -36.80 7.95
C SER A 427 3.31 -36.85 6.55
N THR A 428 4.58 -37.24 6.48
CA THR A 428 5.24 -37.50 5.20
C THR A 428 4.69 -38.77 4.57
N VAL A 429 4.37 -38.73 3.28
CA VAL A 429 3.89 -39.89 2.53
C VAL A 429 4.89 -40.29 1.43
N PRO A 430 4.86 -41.53 0.94
CA PRO A 430 5.71 -41.95 -0.17
C PRO A 430 5.49 -41.06 -1.41
N GLY A 431 6.56 -40.45 -1.90
CA GLY A 431 6.49 -39.51 -3.02
C GLY A 431 7.76 -38.67 -3.17
N PRO A 432 7.76 -37.67 -4.07
CA PRO A 432 8.81 -36.66 -4.14
C PRO A 432 9.02 -35.99 -2.77
N PRO A 433 10.24 -35.52 -2.46
CA PRO A 433 10.49 -34.82 -1.21
C PRO A 433 9.56 -33.61 -1.03
N GLY A 434 8.83 -33.58 0.08
CA GLY A 434 7.80 -32.56 0.35
C GLY A 434 6.36 -33.00 0.06
N SER A 435 6.11 -34.29 -0.16
CA SER A 435 4.76 -34.87 -0.19
C SER A 435 4.23 -35.15 1.22
N TYR A 436 3.13 -34.51 1.57
CA TYR A 436 2.47 -34.66 2.87
C TYR A 436 1.02 -35.10 2.73
N ALA A 437 0.48 -35.69 3.80
CA ALA A 437 -0.95 -35.87 4.01
C ALA A 437 -1.32 -35.37 5.41
N PHE A 438 -2.55 -34.89 5.57
CA PHE A 438 -3.08 -34.64 6.91
C PHE A 438 -3.24 -35.97 7.64
N ARG A 439 -2.90 -35.99 8.93
CA ARG A 439 -3.18 -37.12 9.80
C ARG A 439 -4.70 -37.39 9.84
N PRO A 440 -5.13 -38.64 10.07
CA PRO A 440 -6.55 -38.99 10.07
C PRO A 440 -7.38 -38.06 10.98
N GLY A 441 -8.53 -37.59 10.49
CA GLY A 441 -9.44 -36.69 11.23
C GLY A 441 -9.06 -35.20 11.25
N VAL A 442 -7.80 -34.83 11.06
CA VAL A 442 -7.35 -33.41 11.13
C VAL A 442 -7.94 -32.57 10.00
N ARG A 443 -7.99 -33.12 8.78
CA ARG A 443 -8.55 -32.44 7.60
C ARG A 443 -9.99 -32.00 7.83
N ASP A 444 -10.82 -32.89 8.38
CA ASP A 444 -12.25 -32.62 8.59
C ASP A 444 -12.47 -31.54 9.65
N LEU A 445 -11.67 -31.56 10.72
CA LEU A 445 -11.71 -30.55 11.77
C LEU A 445 -11.31 -29.16 11.25
N LEU A 446 -10.24 -29.07 10.46
CA LEU A 446 -9.81 -27.81 9.84
C LEU A 446 -10.88 -27.27 8.87
N LEU A 447 -11.52 -28.13 8.08
CA LEU A 447 -12.61 -27.73 7.17
C LEU A 447 -13.88 -27.29 7.93
N ARG A 448 -14.17 -27.91 9.08
CA ARG A 448 -15.27 -27.51 9.98
C ARG A 448 -15.03 -26.14 10.61
N GLY A 449 -13.78 -25.84 10.98
CA GLY A 449 -13.36 -24.58 11.60
C GLY A 449 -13.26 -23.38 10.63
N LEU A 450 -13.31 -23.59 9.31
CA LEU A 450 -13.30 -22.49 8.35
C LEU A 450 -14.62 -21.69 8.39
N PRO A 451 -14.56 -20.34 8.53
CA PRO A 451 -15.73 -19.48 8.38
C PRO A 451 -16.42 -19.69 7.03
N ARG A 452 -17.74 -19.52 6.96
CA ARG A 452 -18.52 -19.66 5.69
C ARG A 452 -17.92 -18.83 4.54
N THR A 453 -17.42 -17.63 4.85
CA THR A 453 -16.74 -16.74 3.89
C THR A 453 -15.41 -17.31 3.38
N ALA A 454 -14.67 -18.03 4.23
CA ALA A 454 -13.42 -18.70 3.86
C ALA A 454 -13.68 -19.96 3.00
N ARG A 455 -14.82 -20.66 3.21
CA ARG A 455 -15.28 -21.74 2.32
C ARG A 455 -15.65 -21.21 0.92
N THR A 456 -16.27 -20.03 0.80
CA THR A 456 -16.54 -19.43 -0.53
C THR A 456 -15.24 -19.04 -1.25
N ARG A 457 -14.27 -18.44 -0.53
CA ARG A 457 -12.93 -18.13 -1.07
C ARG A 457 -12.15 -19.38 -1.51
N THR A 458 -12.43 -20.51 -0.87
CA THR A 458 -11.81 -21.80 -1.19
C THR A 458 -12.22 -22.30 -2.57
N ALA A 459 -13.46 -22.06 -3.02
CA ALA A 459 -13.90 -22.43 -4.38
C ALA A 459 -13.15 -21.63 -5.46
N GLU A 460 -12.83 -20.36 -5.21
CA GLU A 460 -12.04 -19.51 -6.09
C GLU A 460 -10.52 -19.80 -6.02
N LEU A 461 -10.07 -20.67 -5.11
CA LEU A 461 -8.65 -20.90 -4.86
C LEU A 461 -7.96 -21.56 -6.05
N LEU A 462 -8.61 -22.52 -6.71
CA LEU A 462 -8.07 -23.20 -7.90
C LEU A 462 -7.80 -22.21 -9.05
N GLU A 463 -8.69 -21.23 -9.22
CA GLU A 463 -8.55 -20.20 -10.25
C GLU A 463 -7.43 -19.22 -9.91
N ARG A 464 -7.30 -18.83 -8.63
CA ARG A 464 -6.24 -17.94 -8.15
C ARG A 464 -4.85 -18.59 -8.21
N VAL A 465 -4.76 -19.86 -7.83
CA VAL A 465 -3.54 -20.67 -8.01
C VAL A 465 -3.21 -20.79 -9.50
N GLY A 466 -4.22 -21.07 -10.33
CA GLY A 466 -4.10 -21.10 -11.78
C GLY A 466 -3.55 -19.81 -12.37
N ALA A 467 -4.12 -18.66 -11.97
CA ALA A 467 -3.65 -17.33 -12.38
C ALA A 467 -2.20 -17.05 -11.91
N SER A 468 -1.83 -17.55 -10.73
CA SER A 468 -0.47 -17.46 -10.19
C SER A 468 0.55 -18.22 -11.05
N ILE A 469 0.17 -19.39 -11.58
CA ILE A 469 0.96 -20.17 -12.54
C ILE A 469 0.98 -19.48 -13.90
N ASP A 470 -0.16 -19.01 -14.40
CA ASP A 470 -0.30 -18.32 -15.69
C ASP A 470 0.65 -17.10 -15.77
N ARG A 471 0.75 -16.29 -14.70
CA ARG A 471 1.66 -15.13 -14.63
C ARG A 471 3.15 -15.50 -14.73
N ARG A 472 3.53 -16.70 -14.31
CA ARG A 472 4.93 -17.18 -14.27
C ARG A 472 5.30 -18.08 -15.44
N ALA A 473 4.31 -18.61 -16.17
CA ALA A 473 4.52 -19.51 -17.29
C ALA A 473 5.38 -18.89 -18.39
N GLY A 474 6.57 -19.48 -18.61
CA GLY A 474 7.56 -19.01 -19.59
C GLY A 474 8.44 -17.84 -19.14
N ARG A 475 8.25 -17.30 -17.93
CA ARG A 475 9.12 -16.29 -17.29
C ARG A 475 10.05 -16.91 -16.25
N SER A 476 9.56 -17.90 -15.51
CA SER A 476 10.31 -18.65 -14.52
C SER A 476 10.59 -20.06 -15.01
N ARG A 477 11.72 -20.65 -14.61
CA ARG A 477 11.97 -22.07 -14.83
C ARG A 477 10.94 -22.89 -14.04
N GLY A 478 10.34 -23.89 -14.67
CA GLY A 478 9.45 -24.82 -13.98
C GLY A 478 10.23 -25.61 -12.93
N GLU A 479 9.68 -25.75 -11.73
CA GLU A 479 10.36 -26.33 -10.57
C GLU A 479 9.87 -27.75 -10.23
N PHE A 480 8.60 -28.07 -10.53
CA PHE A 480 8.00 -29.35 -10.19
C PHE A 480 7.10 -29.87 -11.30
N ARG A 481 6.93 -31.19 -11.37
CA ARG A 481 6.12 -31.85 -12.40
C ARG A 481 4.63 -31.74 -12.06
N ALA A 482 3.82 -31.38 -13.05
CA ALA A 482 2.37 -31.46 -13.02
C ALA A 482 1.88 -32.13 -14.31
N SER A 483 0.65 -32.64 -14.31
CA SER A 483 0.00 -33.28 -15.45
C SER A 483 -1.30 -32.57 -15.80
N THR A 484 -1.69 -32.63 -17.06
CA THR A 484 -2.99 -32.17 -17.57
C THR A 484 -3.53 -33.22 -18.54
N PRO A 485 -4.85 -33.39 -18.68
CA PRO A 485 -5.42 -34.23 -19.73
C PRO A 485 -4.87 -33.85 -21.11
N SER A 486 -4.43 -34.84 -21.89
CA SER A 486 -3.89 -34.64 -23.23
C SER A 486 -5.01 -34.37 -24.23
N ALA A 487 -4.91 -33.27 -24.97
CA ALA A 487 -5.88 -32.94 -26.02
C ALA A 487 -5.72 -33.79 -27.30
N SER A 488 -4.60 -34.50 -27.47
CA SER A 488 -4.22 -35.17 -28.73
C SER A 488 -4.32 -36.69 -28.73
N GLY A 489 -4.81 -37.32 -27.64
CA GLY A 489 -5.00 -38.78 -27.59
C GLY A 489 -3.72 -39.63 -27.52
N THR A 490 -2.52 -39.05 -27.64
CA THR A 490 -1.25 -39.76 -27.86
C THR A 490 -0.25 -39.67 -26.69
N GLY A 491 -0.71 -39.43 -25.46
CA GLY A 491 0.16 -39.25 -24.30
C GLY A 491 0.40 -40.53 -23.49
N THR A 492 1.64 -41.02 -23.46
CA THR A 492 2.16 -42.12 -22.62
C THR A 492 2.56 -41.66 -21.20
N GLY A 493 1.73 -40.82 -20.56
CA GLY A 493 1.99 -40.28 -19.22
C GLY A 493 1.37 -41.12 -18.11
N ALA A 494 2.09 -41.30 -17.00
CA ALA A 494 1.56 -41.89 -15.76
C ALA A 494 0.28 -41.18 -15.31
N GLY A 495 -0.62 -41.94 -14.66
CA GLY A 495 -1.95 -41.47 -14.24
C GLY A 495 -1.92 -40.17 -13.43
N ALA A 496 -3.03 -39.45 -13.47
CA ALA A 496 -3.27 -38.29 -12.62
C ALA A 496 -3.92 -38.73 -11.31
N ASP A 497 -3.37 -38.27 -10.19
CA ASP A 497 -3.86 -38.61 -8.85
C ASP A 497 -4.76 -37.48 -8.33
N GLY A 498 -6.06 -37.76 -8.18
CA GLY A 498 -6.99 -36.93 -7.42
C GLY A 498 -7.42 -35.60 -8.07
N GLU A 499 -8.09 -34.77 -7.26
CA GLU A 499 -8.66 -33.48 -7.64
C GLU A 499 -7.61 -32.51 -8.19
N ALA A 500 -8.01 -31.70 -9.18
CA ALA A 500 -7.13 -30.69 -9.78
C ALA A 500 -6.70 -29.67 -8.71
N PHE A 501 -5.42 -29.34 -8.64
CA PHE A 501 -4.91 -28.33 -7.70
C PHE A 501 -4.91 -26.91 -8.29
N ALA A 502 -5.09 -26.78 -9.61
CA ALA A 502 -5.17 -25.51 -10.32
C ALA A 502 -5.88 -25.67 -11.66
N THR A 503 -6.42 -24.57 -12.21
CA THR A 503 -6.87 -24.51 -13.60
C THR A 503 -6.08 -23.45 -14.35
N VAL A 504 -5.36 -23.81 -15.42
CA VAL A 504 -4.49 -22.90 -16.17
C VAL A 504 -4.97 -22.70 -17.59
N SER A 505 -4.56 -21.60 -18.21
CA SER A 505 -4.87 -21.37 -19.62
C SER A 505 -4.20 -22.42 -20.53
N ALA A 506 -4.82 -22.75 -21.66
CA ALA A 506 -4.22 -23.63 -22.66
C ALA A 506 -2.88 -23.10 -23.19
N ASP A 507 -2.65 -21.78 -23.15
CA ASP A 507 -1.37 -21.17 -23.52
C ASP A 507 -0.27 -21.47 -22.50
N SER A 508 -0.58 -21.42 -21.20
CA SER A 508 0.35 -21.85 -20.15
C SER A 508 0.71 -23.31 -20.28
N VAL A 509 -0.24 -24.21 -20.58
CA VAL A 509 0.08 -25.63 -20.84
C VAL A 509 1.14 -25.74 -21.93
N ARG A 510 0.97 -25.06 -23.08
CA ARG A 510 1.96 -25.08 -24.17
C ARG A 510 3.33 -24.54 -23.77
N ARG A 511 3.36 -23.47 -22.97
CA ARG A 511 4.63 -22.88 -22.49
C ARG A 511 5.36 -23.80 -21.51
N LEU A 512 4.62 -24.63 -20.75
CA LEU A 512 5.16 -25.49 -19.71
C LEU A 512 5.49 -26.92 -20.19
N THR A 513 4.94 -27.38 -21.32
CA THR A 513 5.21 -28.72 -21.92
C THR A 513 6.43 -28.78 -22.83
N GLY A 514 7.01 -27.64 -23.21
CA GLY A 514 8.34 -27.59 -23.83
C GLY A 514 8.48 -28.14 -25.25
N SER A 515 7.41 -28.26 -26.06
CA SER A 515 7.51 -28.73 -27.45
C SER A 515 8.30 -27.76 -28.34
N ARG A 516 9.60 -28.01 -28.48
CA ARG A 516 10.46 -27.44 -29.51
C ARG A 516 10.11 -28.12 -30.85
N ARG A 517 9.58 -27.37 -31.81
CA ARG A 517 9.19 -27.87 -33.14
C ARG A 517 10.44 -28.36 -33.90
N PRO A 518 10.47 -29.60 -34.46
CA PRO A 518 11.52 -30.00 -35.39
C PRO A 518 11.29 -29.30 -36.74
N ALA A 519 12.40 -28.86 -37.36
CA ALA A 519 12.41 -28.26 -38.68
C ALA A 519 12.40 -29.35 -39.76
N GLY A 520 11.56 -29.20 -40.79
CA GLY A 520 11.49 -30.05 -41.98
C GLY A 520 10.41 -29.58 -42.96
N PRO A 521 10.55 -29.81 -44.29
CA PRO A 521 10.37 -28.78 -45.32
C PRO A 521 9.10 -28.93 -46.20
N GLY A 522 8.69 -27.82 -46.85
CA GLY A 522 8.08 -27.79 -48.20
C GLY A 522 6.55 -28.01 -48.39
N VAL A 523 5.76 -26.92 -48.48
CA VAL A 523 4.85 -26.47 -49.60
C VAL A 523 3.89 -27.49 -50.28
N PRO A 524 2.67 -27.14 -50.81
CA PRO A 524 1.54 -26.29 -50.35
C PRO A 524 0.14 -26.95 -50.58
N GLY A 525 -0.96 -26.33 -50.09
CA GLY A 525 -2.33 -26.60 -50.57
C GLY A 525 -3.40 -26.70 -49.48
N GLY A 526 -4.17 -25.62 -49.25
CA GLY A 526 -5.22 -25.52 -48.23
C GLY A 526 -6.61 -26.01 -48.68
N PRO A 527 -7.52 -26.27 -47.73
CA PRO A 527 -8.67 -25.36 -47.49
C PRO A 527 -9.06 -25.27 -45.99
N PRO A 528 -10.22 -24.67 -45.64
CA PRO A 528 -10.51 -23.24 -45.48
C PRO A 528 -10.13 -22.67 -44.10
N SER A 529 -9.89 -21.37 -44.05
CA SER A 529 -9.39 -20.61 -42.89
C SER A 529 -10.36 -20.61 -41.71
N ARG A 530 -10.03 -21.33 -40.63
CA ARG A 530 -10.52 -20.98 -39.28
C ARG A 530 -9.95 -19.60 -38.90
N PRO A 531 -10.74 -18.66 -38.33
CA PRO A 531 -10.20 -17.38 -37.89
C PRO A 531 -9.06 -17.64 -36.90
N GLY A 532 -7.87 -17.14 -37.23
CA GLY A 532 -6.69 -17.30 -36.41
C GLY A 532 -6.88 -16.66 -35.03
N PRO A 533 -6.07 -17.04 -34.03
CA PRO A 533 -6.11 -16.38 -32.74
C PRO A 533 -5.77 -14.90 -32.89
N ARG A 534 -6.74 -14.03 -32.57
CA ARG A 534 -6.61 -12.56 -32.55
C ARG A 534 -5.33 -12.13 -31.84
N ARG A 535 -4.47 -11.42 -32.56
CA ARG A 535 -3.20 -10.91 -32.04
C ARG A 535 -3.39 -9.47 -31.61
N PRO A 536 -2.98 -9.08 -30.39
CA PRO A 536 -2.93 -7.68 -30.02
C PRO A 536 -1.93 -6.96 -30.95
N ALA A 537 -2.40 -5.90 -31.59
CA ALA A 537 -1.63 -5.07 -32.49
C ALA A 537 -1.62 -3.65 -31.94
N VAL A 538 -0.43 -3.05 -31.86
CA VAL A 538 -0.26 -1.64 -31.54
C VAL A 538 0.36 -0.97 -32.77
N LEU A 539 -0.40 -0.10 -33.39
CA LEU A 539 -0.01 0.61 -34.60
C LEU A 539 0.36 2.04 -34.24
N PHE A 540 1.60 2.44 -34.49
CA PHE A 540 2.11 3.82 -34.34
C PHE A 540 2.19 4.44 -35.72
N GLU A 541 1.43 5.52 -35.96
CA GLU A 541 1.33 6.22 -37.24
C GLU A 541 1.66 7.70 -37.07
N ALA A 542 2.55 8.24 -37.90
CA ALA A 542 2.86 9.66 -37.94
C ALA A 542 2.86 10.19 -39.38
N ASP A 543 2.45 11.45 -39.54
CA ASP A 543 2.40 12.13 -40.83
C ASP A 543 3.83 12.50 -41.32
N ASP A 544 4.07 12.37 -42.64
CA ASP A 544 5.30 12.84 -43.32
C ASP A 544 6.66 12.27 -42.81
N LEU A 545 6.70 10.97 -42.49
CA LEU A 545 7.94 10.29 -42.06
C LEU A 545 8.98 10.04 -43.17
N THR A 546 8.58 10.05 -44.44
CA THR A 546 9.45 9.72 -45.58
C THR A 546 10.46 10.83 -45.91
N GLY A 547 10.19 12.08 -45.51
CA GLY A 547 11.07 13.22 -45.76
C GLY A 547 11.87 13.70 -44.55
N ARG A 548 11.70 13.07 -43.36
CA ARG A 548 12.22 13.58 -42.07
C ARG A 548 12.89 12.46 -41.25
N PRO A 549 14.18 12.14 -41.52
CA PRO A 549 14.86 11.03 -40.85
C PRO A 549 14.99 11.22 -39.33
N GLU A 550 15.11 12.45 -38.83
CA GLU A 550 15.19 12.76 -37.40
C GLU A 550 13.90 12.40 -36.67
N ALA A 551 12.75 12.64 -37.29
CA ALA A 551 11.45 12.31 -36.70
C ALA A 551 11.20 10.80 -36.65
N ARG A 552 11.71 10.06 -37.64
CA ARG A 552 11.71 8.59 -37.63
C ARG A 552 12.54 8.03 -36.48
N ILE A 553 13.73 8.58 -36.24
CA ILE A 553 14.61 8.17 -35.13
C ILE A 553 13.95 8.47 -33.78
N ALA A 554 13.30 9.63 -33.63
CA ALA A 554 12.57 9.99 -32.41
C ALA A 554 11.40 9.03 -32.13
N LEU A 555 10.62 8.69 -33.17
CA LEU A 555 9.52 7.73 -33.05
C LEU A 555 10.04 6.32 -32.71
N GLU A 556 11.14 5.88 -33.33
CA GLU A 556 11.76 4.58 -33.02
C GLU A 556 12.18 4.49 -31.55
N TYR A 557 12.84 5.53 -31.05
CA TYR A 557 13.26 5.63 -29.65
C TYR A 557 12.06 5.65 -28.68
N ALA A 558 10.98 6.37 -29.02
CA ALA A 558 9.76 6.41 -28.22
C ALA A 558 9.06 5.04 -28.17
N VAL A 559 8.94 4.37 -29.31
CA VAL A 559 8.38 3.02 -29.42
C VAL A 559 9.20 2.04 -28.58
N ASP A 560 10.53 2.07 -28.69
CA ASP A 560 11.38 1.14 -27.93
C ASP A 560 11.29 1.38 -26.42
N ARG A 561 11.34 2.63 -25.97
CA ARG A 561 11.18 2.99 -24.55
C ARG A 561 9.84 2.55 -23.96
N ILE A 562 8.75 2.67 -24.71
CA ILE A 562 7.41 2.23 -24.25
C ILE A 562 7.38 0.72 -24.11
N LEU A 563 7.95 0.00 -25.08
CA LEU A 563 7.98 -1.46 -25.08
C LEU A 563 8.90 -2.02 -23.99
N GLU A 564 10.02 -1.36 -23.71
CA GLU A 564 10.90 -1.66 -22.58
C GLU A 564 10.20 -1.41 -21.24
N ARG A 565 9.56 -0.25 -21.06
CA ARG A 565 8.83 0.09 -19.84
C ARG A 565 7.64 -0.83 -19.58
N ALA A 566 6.99 -1.30 -20.65
CA ALA A 566 5.93 -2.30 -20.59
C ALA A 566 6.44 -3.73 -20.32
N GLY A 567 7.75 -3.98 -20.40
CA GLY A 567 8.35 -5.30 -20.20
C GLY A 567 7.93 -6.32 -21.27
N LEU A 568 7.60 -5.88 -22.48
CA LEU A 568 7.11 -6.75 -23.56
C LEU A 568 8.31 -7.43 -24.27
N ALA A 569 8.85 -8.49 -23.65
CA ALA A 569 10.08 -9.14 -24.08
C ALA A 569 10.01 -9.94 -25.40
N ARG A 570 8.82 -10.27 -25.90
CA ARG A 570 8.64 -11.04 -27.15
C ARG A 570 7.57 -10.40 -28.04
N ARG A 571 8.03 -9.56 -28.98
CA ARG A 571 7.24 -8.72 -29.89
C ARG A 571 7.83 -8.81 -31.30
N GLU A 572 6.98 -8.73 -32.31
CA GLU A 572 7.40 -8.52 -33.69
C GLU A 572 7.15 -7.05 -34.02
N VAL A 573 8.20 -6.29 -34.30
CA VAL A 573 8.09 -4.88 -34.71
C VAL A 573 8.31 -4.84 -36.22
N ARG A 574 7.32 -4.32 -36.95
CA ARG A 574 7.40 -4.12 -38.39
C ARG A 574 7.49 -2.63 -38.68
N VAL A 575 8.50 -2.31 -39.47
CA VAL A 575 8.78 -0.96 -39.91
C VAL A 575 7.90 -0.65 -41.12
N ARG A 576 7.18 0.48 -41.09
CA ARG A 576 6.31 0.97 -42.17
C ARG A 576 6.84 2.31 -42.71
N ALA A 577 6.28 2.75 -43.84
CA ALA A 577 6.59 4.07 -44.39
C ALA A 577 6.08 5.19 -43.46
N ASP A 578 4.93 4.96 -42.84
CA ASP A 578 4.15 5.86 -41.99
C ASP A 578 4.25 5.53 -40.48
N GLY A 579 5.16 4.63 -40.07
CA GLY A 579 5.46 4.40 -38.65
C GLY A 579 5.85 2.95 -38.32
N TYR A 580 5.31 2.41 -37.23
CA TYR A 580 5.69 1.09 -36.69
C TYR A 580 4.45 0.27 -36.29
N LEU A 581 4.41 -1.00 -36.69
CA LEU A 581 3.40 -1.95 -36.26
C LEU A 581 4.04 -2.94 -35.27
N VAL A 582 3.55 -2.95 -34.04
CA VAL A 582 3.97 -3.90 -33.00
C VAL A 582 2.92 -5.00 -32.88
N LEU A 583 3.29 -6.20 -33.30
CA LEU A 583 2.48 -7.40 -33.16
C LEU A 583 2.93 -8.16 -31.92
N ALA A 584 2.06 -8.20 -30.92
CA ALA A 584 2.26 -9.07 -29.78
C ALA A 584 1.81 -10.50 -30.12
N ARG A 585 2.31 -11.48 -29.38
CA ARG A 585 1.80 -12.85 -29.50
C ARG A 585 0.32 -12.89 -29.11
N PRO A 586 -0.50 -13.74 -29.75
CA PRO A 586 -1.87 -13.94 -29.30
C PRO A 586 -1.90 -14.31 -27.81
N GLY A 587 -2.74 -13.64 -27.01
CA GLY A 587 -2.83 -13.82 -25.55
C GLY A 587 -1.69 -13.17 -24.74
N ALA A 588 -0.87 -12.30 -25.33
CA ALA A 588 0.07 -11.48 -24.57
C ALA A 588 -0.69 -10.47 -23.69
N TYR A 589 -0.31 -10.38 -22.41
CA TYR A 589 -0.81 -9.33 -21.52
C TYR A 589 -0.21 -7.99 -21.93
N THR A 590 -0.99 -7.20 -22.64
CA THR A 590 -0.55 -5.98 -23.32
C THR A 590 -1.08 -4.70 -22.68
N LEU A 591 -1.89 -4.80 -21.62
CA LEU A 591 -2.29 -3.67 -20.79
C LEU A 591 -1.10 -2.83 -20.27
N PRO A 592 0.06 -3.41 -19.87
CA PRO A 592 1.23 -2.61 -19.52
C PRO A 592 1.77 -1.75 -20.67
N VAL A 593 1.53 -2.13 -21.93
CA VAL A 593 1.91 -1.33 -23.11
C VAL A 593 1.00 -0.11 -23.23
N LEU A 594 -0.32 -0.29 -23.02
CA LEU A 594 -1.26 0.83 -22.96
C LEU A 594 -0.92 1.76 -21.80
N VAL A 595 -0.67 1.23 -20.60
CA VAL A 595 -0.28 2.03 -19.42
C VAL A 595 1.07 2.74 -19.63
N ALA A 596 2.04 2.09 -20.25
CA ALA A 596 3.33 2.72 -20.58
C ALA A 596 3.18 3.82 -21.64
N ALA A 597 2.31 3.64 -22.64
CA ALA A 597 2.00 4.66 -23.64
C ALA A 597 1.29 5.86 -22.99
N LEU A 598 0.28 5.62 -22.15
CA LEU A 598 -0.44 6.64 -21.39
C LEU A 598 0.51 7.50 -20.53
N ARG A 599 1.52 6.88 -19.91
CA ARG A 599 2.43 7.57 -18.98
C ARG A 599 3.69 8.15 -19.62
N GLY A 600 4.03 7.74 -20.85
CA GLY A 600 5.37 7.99 -21.39
C GLY A 600 5.42 8.48 -22.82
N LEU A 601 4.33 8.37 -23.60
CA LEU A 601 4.36 8.72 -25.02
C LEU A 601 4.38 10.24 -25.24
N GLY A 602 3.70 11.03 -24.41
CA GLY A 602 3.76 12.50 -24.48
C GLY A 602 5.17 13.05 -24.25
N GLU A 603 5.89 12.54 -23.25
CA GLU A 603 7.29 12.93 -22.95
C GLU A 603 8.28 12.40 -24.00
N ALA A 604 8.06 11.19 -24.53
CA ALA A 604 9.00 10.56 -25.44
C ALA A 604 9.00 11.20 -26.85
N VAL A 605 7.92 11.90 -27.22
CA VAL A 605 7.74 12.53 -28.54
C VAL A 605 7.95 14.06 -28.48
N GLY A 606 8.02 14.65 -27.28
CA GLY A 606 8.14 16.10 -27.04
C GLY A 606 9.54 16.72 -27.28
N GLY A 607 10.18 16.41 -28.40
CA GLY A 607 11.46 17.03 -28.81
C GLY A 607 11.29 18.48 -29.33
N PRO A 608 12.36 19.31 -29.30
CA PRO A 608 12.29 20.76 -29.56
C PRO A 608 12.12 21.18 -31.04
N ALA A 609 11.74 20.28 -31.94
CA ALA A 609 11.56 20.58 -33.36
C ALA A 609 10.29 19.92 -33.90
N ASP A 610 9.22 20.72 -34.01
CA ASP A 610 7.96 20.45 -34.74
C ASP A 610 7.19 19.18 -34.32
N PRO A 611 6.13 19.27 -33.48
CA PRO A 611 5.42 18.11 -32.98
C PRO A 611 4.68 17.39 -34.12
N GLN A 612 5.20 16.23 -34.53
CA GLN A 612 4.49 15.36 -35.47
C GLN A 612 3.23 14.81 -34.83
N ARG A 613 2.11 14.84 -35.56
CA ARG A 613 0.87 14.21 -35.12
C ARG A 613 1.03 12.70 -35.13
N LEU A 614 1.09 12.12 -33.94
CA LEU A 614 1.27 10.69 -33.72
C LEU A 614 -0.06 10.05 -33.29
N ARG A 615 -0.57 9.12 -34.08
CA ARG A 615 -1.68 8.25 -33.69
C ARG A 615 -1.15 6.90 -33.24
N VAL A 616 -1.64 6.42 -32.10
CA VAL A 616 -1.36 5.06 -31.63
C VAL A 616 -2.67 4.30 -31.46
N THR A 617 -2.84 3.25 -32.26
CA THR A 617 -4.06 2.44 -32.28
C THR A 617 -3.81 1.07 -31.64
N PHE A 618 -4.55 0.76 -30.59
CA PHE A 618 -4.56 -0.53 -29.90
C PHE A 618 -5.75 -1.35 -30.40
N TRP A 619 -5.44 -2.41 -31.14
CA TRP A 619 -6.45 -3.24 -31.78
C TRP A 619 -6.12 -4.74 -31.68
N HIS A 620 -6.96 -5.56 -32.31
CA HIS A 620 -6.72 -6.99 -32.51
C HIS A 620 -6.76 -7.32 -34.00
N THR A 621 -5.73 -8.02 -34.52
CA THR A 621 -5.68 -8.47 -35.92
C THR A 621 -5.79 -10.00 -36.02
N ASP A 622 -6.53 -10.50 -37.01
CA ASP A 622 -6.71 -11.93 -37.28
C ASP A 622 -5.56 -12.54 -38.11
N GLY A 623 -4.61 -11.72 -38.56
CA GLY A 623 -3.50 -12.13 -39.41
C GLY A 623 -2.23 -11.28 -39.24
N PRO A 624 -1.19 -11.52 -40.04
CA PRO A 624 0.02 -10.70 -40.03
C PRO A 624 -0.20 -9.32 -40.67
N GLY A 625 -1.37 -9.05 -41.27
CA GLY A 625 -1.68 -7.76 -41.88
C GLY A 625 -2.10 -6.69 -40.86
N ASP A 626 -2.28 -5.47 -41.35
CA ASP A 626 -2.74 -4.33 -40.57
C ASP A 626 -4.08 -4.61 -39.90
N PRO A 627 -4.30 -4.08 -38.69
CA PRO A 627 -5.60 -4.19 -38.03
C PRO A 627 -6.67 -3.50 -38.89
N VAL A 628 -7.76 -4.21 -39.17
CA VAL A 628 -8.93 -3.64 -39.85
C VAL A 628 -9.67 -2.77 -38.84
N VAL A 629 -9.38 -1.46 -38.88
CA VAL A 629 -10.04 -0.44 -38.05
C VAL A 629 -11.22 0.21 -38.80
N PRO A 630 -12.32 0.55 -38.10
CA PRO A 630 -13.46 1.25 -38.69
C PRO A 630 -13.08 2.59 -39.37
N PRO A 631 -13.80 3.02 -40.42
CA PRO A 631 -13.51 4.27 -41.14
C PRO A 631 -13.57 5.52 -40.24
N GLU A 632 -14.39 5.50 -39.20
CA GLU A 632 -14.52 6.56 -38.19
C GLU A 632 -13.20 6.74 -37.41
N VAL A 633 -12.49 5.64 -37.12
CA VAL A 633 -11.17 5.67 -36.46
C VAL A 633 -10.10 6.25 -37.40
N ARG A 634 -10.17 5.93 -38.70
CA ARG A 634 -9.20 6.43 -39.69
C ARG A 634 -9.32 7.93 -39.91
N THR A 635 -10.55 8.45 -39.88
CA THR A 635 -10.86 9.88 -40.10
C THR A 635 -10.72 10.74 -38.83
N LEU A 636 -10.61 10.12 -37.64
CA LEU A 636 -10.52 10.80 -36.34
C LEU A 636 -9.32 11.76 -36.20
N GLN A 637 -8.18 11.40 -36.80
CA GLN A 637 -6.96 12.22 -36.76
C GLN A 637 -7.12 13.53 -37.55
N GLY A 638 -7.94 13.55 -38.61
CA GLY A 638 -8.29 14.76 -39.35
C GLY A 638 -9.31 15.65 -38.63
N ARG A 639 -10.07 15.10 -37.68
CA ARG A 639 -11.07 15.81 -36.86
C ARG A 639 -10.50 16.40 -35.57
N THR A 640 -9.29 16.01 -35.18
CA THR A 640 -8.69 16.35 -33.88
C THR A 640 -7.43 17.18 -34.10
N ALA A 641 -7.22 18.21 -33.27
CA ALA A 641 -6.03 19.07 -33.34
C ALA A 641 -4.83 18.58 -32.48
N ALA A 642 -4.94 17.41 -31.84
CA ALA A 642 -3.99 16.91 -30.86
C ALA A 642 -2.68 16.40 -31.47
N ASP A 643 -1.58 16.60 -30.74
CA ASP A 643 -0.23 16.12 -31.10
C ASP A 643 -0.13 14.59 -31.01
N VAL A 644 -0.83 14.00 -30.03
CA VAL A 644 -0.87 12.56 -29.83
C VAL A 644 -2.32 12.10 -29.68
N LEU A 645 -2.70 11.07 -30.44
CA LEU A 645 -4.02 10.45 -30.38
C LEU A 645 -3.89 8.96 -30.05
N LEU A 646 -4.37 8.54 -28.89
CA LEU A 646 -4.48 7.12 -28.53
C LEU A 646 -5.88 6.61 -28.82
N VAL A 647 -6.01 5.50 -29.53
CA VAL A 647 -7.31 4.86 -29.82
C VAL A 647 -7.28 3.41 -29.37
N VAL A 648 -8.31 2.96 -28.66
CA VAL A 648 -8.46 1.58 -28.17
C VAL A 648 -9.77 0.98 -28.66
N SER A 649 -9.75 -0.32 -28.99
CA SER A 649 -10.96 -1.07 -29.33
C SER A 649 -11.85 -1.32 -28.10
N PRO A 650 -13.15 -1.65 -28.28
CA PRO A 650 -14.04 -2.00 -27.16
C PRO A 650 -13.47 -3.04 -26.19
N SER A 651 -12.91 -4.12 -26.72
CA SER A 651 -12.30 -5.16 -25.90
C SER A 651 -11.08 -4.68 -25.10
N TRP A 652 -10.23 -3.82 -25.68
CA TRP A 652 -9.10 -3.23 -24.96
C TRP A 652 -9.56 -2.24 -23.87
N TYR A 653 -10.64 -1.49 -24.13
CA TYR A 653 -11.21 -0.59 -23.13
C TYR A 653 -11.82 -1.34 -21.95
N GLU A 654 -12.54 -2.45 -22.18
CA GLU A 654 -13.07 -3.30 -21.10
C GLU A 654 -11.94 -3.89 -20.22
N GLU A 655 -10.85 -4.36 -20.84
CA GLU A 655 -9.66 -4.84 -20.12
C GLU A 655 -8.99 -3.74 -19.27
N PHE A 656 -8.91 -2.53 -19.81
CA PHE A 656 -8.42 -1.36 -19.08
C PHE A 656 -9.34 -1.00 -17.92
N ALA A 657 -10.66 -0.88 -18.16
CA ALA A 657 -11.67 -0.48 -17.18
C ALA A 657 -11.82 -1.46 -16.00
N ALA A 658 -11.57 -2.75 -16.24
CA ALA A 658 -11.58 -3.78 -15.19
C ALA A 658 -10.30 -3.81 -14.33
N SER A 659 -9.29 -3.02 -14.66
CA SER A 659 -7.99 -3.02 -14.00
C SER A 659 -7.85 -1.90 -12.95
N SER A 660 -6.91 -2.07 -12.01
CA SER A 660 -6.55 -1.00 -11.07
C SER A 660 -5.93 0.22 -11.76
N ALA A 661 -5.51 0.11 -13.03
CA ALA A 661 -4.99 1.24 -13.80
C ALA A 661 -6.08 2.23 -14.22
N ALA A 662 -7.37 1.82 -14.19
CA ALA A 662 -8.50 2.72 -14.41
C ALA A 662 -8.81 3.60 -13.18
N LEU A 663 -8.17 3.35 -12.03
CA LEU A 663 -8.31 4.18 -10.83
C LEU A 663 -7.45 5.46 -10.89
N GLU A 664 -6.49 5.52 -11.82
CA GLU A 664 -5.58 6.66 -12.03
C GLU A 664 -5.72 7.20 -13.47
N GLU A 665 -6.37 8.35 -13.61
CA GLU A 665 -6.22 9.39 -14.66
C GLU A 665 -5.72 8.96 -16.06
N PRO A 666 -6.53 8.26 -16.89
CA PRO A 666 -7.04 9.01 -18.05
C PRO A 666 -8.46 8.66 -18.50
N ARG A 667 -9.17 9.67 -19.01
CA ARG A 667 -10.53 9.57 -19.55
C ARG A 667 -10.53 9.29 -21.04
N PHE A 668 -10.87 8.07 -21.44
CA PHE A 668 -11.17 7.78 -22.83
C PHE A 668 -12.56 8.29 -23.22
N THR A 669 -12.65 9.00 -24.33
CA THR A 669 -13.91 9.48 -24.93
C THR A 669 -14.47 8.40 -25.86
N PRO A 670 -15.76 8.04 -25.77
CA PRO A 670 -16.38 7.08 -26.69
C PRO A 670 -16.51 7.69 -28.11
N LEU A 671 -16.19 6.90 -29.12
CA LEU A 671 -16.43 7.20 -30.54
C LEU A 671 -17.65 6.39 -30.99
N HIS A 672 -18.73 7.06 -31.38
CA HIS A 672 -19.95 6.43 -31.89
C HIS A 672 -19.95 6.40 -33.43
N GLY A 673 -20.66 5.41 -33.99
CA GLY A 673 -20.93 5.34 -35.44
C GLY A 673 -22.04 6.31 -35.88
N ASP A 674 -22.42 6.24 -37.15
CA ASP A 674 -23.38 7.17 -37.77
C ASP A 674 -24.85 6.94 -37.35
N LEU A 675 -25.16 5.85 -36.63
CA LEU A 675 -26.51 5.50 -36.16
C LEU A 675 -26.76 5.95 -34.69
N PRO A 676 -27.93 6.55 -34.36
CA PRO A 676 -28.29 6.87 -32.98
C PRO A 676 -28.45 5.60 -32.14
N ASP A 677 -28.05 5.64 -30.86
CA ASP A 677 -28.16 4.56 -29.85
C ASP A 677 -27.27 3.30 -30.04
N GLU A 678 -26.27 3.31 -30.93
CA GLU A 678 -25.30 2.22 -31.04
C GLU A 678 -24.15 2.30 -30.01
N PRO A 679 -23.64 1.14 -29.53
CA PRO A 679 -22.49 1.10 -28.65
C PRO A 679 -21.26 1.71 -29.35
N PRO A 680 -20.37 2.40 -28.60
CA PRO A 680 -19.21 3.04 -29.19
C PRO A 680 -18.30 2.03 -29.93
N VAL A 681 -17.92 2.40 -31.16
CA VAL A 681 -17.08 1.60 -32.06
C VAL A 681 -15.61 1.61 -31.64
N ALA A 682 -15.18 2.64 -30.90
CA ALA A 682 -13.85 2.75 -30.30
C ALA A 682 -13.87 3.76 -29.14
N TRP A 683 -12.75 3.85 -28.42
CA TRP A 683 -12.52 4.82 -27.35
C TRP A 683 -11.21 5.52 -27.65
N TYR A 684 -11.15 6.84 -27.50
CA TYR A 684 -9.95 7.59 -27.79
C TYR A 684 -9.56 8.57 -26.68
N LEU A 685 -8.27 8.85 -26.57
CA LEU A 685 -7.69 9.81 -25.65
C LEU A 685 -6.72 10.70 -26.43
N THR A 686 -6.84 12.01 -26.23
CA THR A 686 -5.92 13.00 -26.78
C THR A 686 -4.85 13.32 -25.74
N LEU A 687 -3.58 13.21 -26.11
CA LEU A 687 -2.45 13.66 -25.28
C LEU A 687 -1.79 14.85 -25.99
N SER A 688 -1.39 15.87 -25.22
CA SER A 688 -0.55 16.95 -25.75
C SER A 688 0.91 16.68 -25.38
N THR A 689 1.83 17.02 -26.27
CA THR A 689 3.28 16.92 -26.04
C THR A 689 3.82 18.07 -25.19
N ALA A 690 3.04 19.15 -25.06
CA ALA A 690 3.18 20.07 -23.93
C ALA A 690 2.59 19.37 -22.70
N GLY A 691 3.37 19.27 -21.61
CA GLY A 691 2.96 18.61 -20.35
C GLY A 691 1.56 19.01 -19.85
N PRO A 692 0.97 18.27 -18.89
CA PRO A 692 -0.45 18.31 -18.56
C PRO A 692 -0.97 19.75 -18.48
N GLY A 693 -1.77 20.14 -19.46
CA GLY A 693 -2.31 21.48 -19.59
C GLY A 693 -3.38 21.77 -18.51
N PRO A 694 -3.65 23.05 -18.19
CA PRO A 694 -4.28 23.47 -16.93
C PRO A 694 -5.81 23.30 -16.83
N GLU A 695 -6.48 22.47 -17.64
CA GLU A 695 -7.88 22.74 -17.98
C GLU A 695 -8.95 21.68 -17.67
N GLU A 696 -8.65 20.49 -17.17
CA GLU A 696 -9.68 19.43 -17.23
C GLU A 696 -10.86 19.59 -16.25
N ARG A 697 -10.83 20.64 -15.41
CA ARG A 697 -11.96 21.42 -14.87
C ARG A 697 -11.39 22.33 -13.78
N ASP A 698 -11.18 23.59 -14.13
CA ASP A 698 -10.55 24.66 -13.31
C ASP A 698 -10.84 24.56 -11.79
N LEU A 699 -12.08 24.18 -11.41
CA LEU A 699 -12.53 24.09 -10.02
C LEU A 699 -13.28 22.78 -9.64
N VAL A 700 -13.40 21.76 -10.51
CA VAL A 700 -14.25 20.56 -10.23
C VAL A 700 -13.61 19.24 -10.66
N LYS A 701 -13.42 18.30 -9.75
CA LYS A 701 -12.99 16.92 -10.06
C LYS A 701 -14.19 15.97 -10.07
N GLY A 702 -14.15 14.96 -10.96
CA GLY A 702 -15.26 14.00 -11.16
C GLY A 702 -15.96 14.17 -12.52
N PRO A 703 -17.00 13.36 -12.84
CA PRO A 703 -17.75 12.51 -11.93
C PRO A 703 -16.99 11.26 -11.48
N PHE A 704 -17.16 10.91 -10.21
CA PHE A 704 -16.69 9.66 -9.60
C PHE A 704 -17.88 8.83 -9.13
N ILE A 705 -17.73 7.51 -9.00
CA ILE A 705 -18.81 6.62 -8.57
C ILE A 705 -18.41 5.93 -7.26
N THR A 706 -19.24 6.04 -6.23
CA THR A 706 -19.13 5.26 -4.99
C THR A 706 -20.41 4.47 -4.71
N HIS A 707 -20.26 3.34 -4.04
CA HIS A 707 -21.39 2.53 -3.57
C HIS A 707 -21.80 2.90 -2.13
N ASP A 708 -21.02 3.76 -1.47
CA ASP A 708 -21.23 4.22 -0.11
C ASP A 708 -20.51 5.57 0.12
N LEU A 709 -21.27 6.62 0.45
CA LEU A 709 -20.71 7.95 0.75
C LEU A 709 -19.88 7.94 2.04
N ARG A 710 -20.08 6.97 2.95
CA ARG A 710 -19.28 6.79 4.18
C ARG A 710 -17.84 6.36 3.91
N ARG A 711 -17.55 5.91 2.68
CA ARG A 711 -16.18 5.61 2.24
C ARG A 711 -15.44 6.84 1.76
N LEU A 712 -16.16 7.93 1.48
CA LEU A 712 -15.54 9.22 1.23
C LEU A 712 -15.12 9.79 2.59
N GLY A 713 -13.89 10.26 2.68
CA GLY A 713 -13.44 11.02 3.84
C GLY A 713 -14.28 12.29 4.04
N ILE A 714 -14.19 12.89 5.22
CA ILE A 714 -14.72 14.25 5.46
C ILE A 714 -13.98 15.24 4.53
N PRO A 715 -14.68 15.99 3.66
CA PRO A 715 -14.04 16.96 2.77
C PRO A 715 -13.26 18.01 3.56
N ALA A 716 -12.13 18.50 3.04
CA ALA A 716 -11.34 19.55 3.68
C ALA A 716 -12.20 20.82 3.82
N PRO A 717 -12.64 21.18 5.04
CA PRO A 717 -13.64 22.22 5.20
C PRO A 717 -13.08 23.58 4.80
N GLY A 718 -13.85 24.34 4.01
CA GLY A 718 -13.43 25.62 3.43
C GLY A 718 -12.60 25.53 2.15
N ARG A 719 -12.20 24.32 1.72
CA ARG A 719 -11.41 24.12 0.48
C ARG A 719 -12.05 23.19 -0.53
N THR A 720 -12.70 22.14 -0.07
CA THR A 720 -13.30 21.15 -0.96
C THR A 720 -14.73 20.86 -0.53
N ALA A 721 -15.67 21.08 -1.43
CA ALA A 721 -17.05 20.63 -1.29
C ALA A 721 -17.25 19.32 -2.06
N VAL A 722 -18.01 18.38 -1.48
CA VAL A 722 -18.44 17.19 -2.22
C VAL A 722 -19.90 17.36 -2.62
N VAL A 723 -20.17 17.36 -3.93
CA VAL A 723 -21.53 17.39 -4.48
C VAL A 723 -21.85 15.98 -4.97
N HIS A 724 -22.99 15.42 -4.59
CA HIS A 724 -23.35 14.05 -4.95
C HIS A 724 -24.79 13.93 -5.46
N THR A 725 -25.03 12.91 -6.29
CA THR A 725 -26.34 12.60 -6.87
C THR A 725 -26.56 11.09 -7.02
N GLN A 726 -27.82 10.66 -7.01
CA GLN A 726 -28.27 9.30 -7.29
C GLN A 726 -28.71 9.19 -8.77
N PRO A 727 -28.82 7.98 -9.35
CA PRO A 727 -29.22 7.79 -10.75
C PRO A 727 -30.48 8.57 -11.17
N ASP A 728 -31.41 8.79 -10.24
CA ASP A 728 -32.67 9.51 -10.46
C ASP A 728 -32.87 10.72 -9.49
N GLY A 729 -31.81 11.19 -8.82
CA GLY A 729 -31.89 12.19 -7.75
C GLY A 729 -31.35 13.58 -8.11
N PRO A 730 -31.72 14.65 -7.37
CA PRO A 730 -31.11 15.96 -7.54
C PRO A 730 -29.67 15.98 -7.00
N LEU A 731 -28.81 16.84 -7.58
CA LEU A 731 -27.50 17.16 -7.01
C LEU A 731 -27.66 17.77 -5.61
N THR A 732 -26.93 17.24 -4.64
CA THR A 732 -26.98 17.63 -3.23
C THR A 732 -25.58 17.80 -2.66
N LEU A 733 -25.39 18.78 -1.76
CA LEU A 733 -24.12 19.05 -1.10
C LEU A 733 -23.93 18.14 0.12
N LEU A 734 -22.75 17.53 0.25
CA LEU A 734 -22.36 16.77 1.43
C LEU A 734 -22.17 17.72 2.63
N ASN A 735 -22.96 17.55 3.69
CA ASN A 735 -22.91 18.44 4.86
C ASN A 735 -21.70 18.09 5.76
N PRO A 736 -20.71 18.96 5.98
CA PRO A 736 -19.54 18.66 6.82
C PRO A 736 -19.88 18.33 8.28
N ALA A 737 -20.96 18.90 8.82
CA ALA A 737 -21.44 18.63 10.19
C ALA A 737 -22.22 17.30 10.29
N ARG A 738 -22.71 16.77 9.15
CA ARG A 738 -23.40 15.48 9.03
C ARG A 738 -23.02 14.80 7.70
N PRO A 739 -21.74 14.38 7.53
CA PRO A 739 -21.15 14.08 6.21
C PRO A 739 -21.75 12.87 5.51
N HIS A 740 -22.57 12.08 6.19
CA HIS A 740 -23.12 10.86 5.62
C HIS A 740 -24.65 10.76 5.73
N GLY A 741 -25.29 11.64 6.51
CA GLY A 741 -26.71 11.54 6.86
C GLY A 741 -27.11 10.19 7.47
N LEU A 742 -28.41 9.97 7.69
CA LEU A 742 -28.96 8.69 8.19
C LEU A 742 -29.36 7.73 7.05
N ARG A 743 -28.91 7.97 5.81
CA ARG A 743 -29.41 7.26 4.61
C ARG A 743 -28.60 6.00 4.31
N PRO A 744 -29.25 4.91 3.82
CA PRO A 744 -28.57 3.66 3.51
C PRO A 744 -27.64 3.78 2.28
N PRO A 745 -26.55 2.98 2.22
CA PRO A 745 -25.58 3.00 1.12
C PRO A 745 -26.23 2.55 -0.20
N ARG A 746 -26.05 3.34 -1.26
CA ARG A 746 -26.50 3.08 -2.63
C ARG A 746 -25.49 3.67 -3.63
N ARG A 747 -25.53 3.19 -4.88
CA ARG A 747 -24.72 3.76 -5.99
C ARG A 747 -24.99 5.26 -6.11
N THR A 748 -23.93 6.05 -5.96
CA THR A 748 -23.98 7.51 -5.90
C THR A 748 -22.83 8.06 -6.73
N THR A 749 -23.13 9.00 -7.61
CA THR A 749 -22.14 9.76 -8.36
C THR A 749 -21.76 10.99 -7.53
N TYR A 750 -20.47 11.30 -7.42
CA TYR A 750 -20.00 12.47 -6.68
C TYR A 750 -18.95 13.28 -7.46
N TYR A 751 -18.84 14.55 -7.08
CA TYR A 751 -17.93 15.56 -7.59
C TYR A 751 -17.22 16.22 -6.42
N GLU A 752 -15.94 16.52 -6.57
CA GLU A 752 -15.18 17.34 -5.62
C GLU A 752 -15.01 18.74 -6.21
N VAL A 753 -15.36 19.78 -5.46
CA VAL A 753 -15.39 21.17 -5.92
C VAL A 753 -14.40 21.98 -5.11
N ASP A 754 -13.47 22.66 -5.78
CA ASP A 754 -12.50 23.58 -5.19
C ASP A 754 -13.20 24.89 -4.79
N LEU A 755 -13.13 25.22 -3.50
CA LEU A 755 -13.71 26.43 -2.90
C LEU A 755 -12.67 27.53 -2.71
N THR A 756 -11.40 27.28 -3.04
CA THR A 756 -10.32 28.25 -2.84
C THR A 756 -10.49 29.49 -3.74
N SER A 757 -9.81 30.57 -3.39
CA SER A 757 -9.81 31.79 -4.18
C SER A 757 -8.78 31.73 -5.29
N HIS A 758 -9.24 32.02 -6.52
CA HIS A 758 -8.45 32.04 -7.73
C HIS A 758 -8.35 33.47 -8.27
N GLN A 759 -7.24 33.78 -8.94
CA GLN A 759 -6.98 35.11 -9.51
C GLN A 759 -6.38 35.01 -10.91
N ALA A 760 -6.75 35.95 -11.78
CA ALA A 760 -6.14 36.14 -13.08
C ALA A 760 -5.93 37.62 -13.39
N PHE A 761 -4.80 37.91 -14.02
CA PHE A 761 -4.41 39.25 -14.44
C PHE A 761 -4.19 39.27 -15.94
N ARG A 762 -4.82 40.21 -16.65
CA ARG A 762 -4.64 40.41 -18.08
C ARG A 762 -4.59 41.88 -18.44
N THR A 763 -3.67 42.22 -19.35
CA THR A 763 -3.64 43.54 -19.98
C THR A 763 -4.33 43.45 -21.34
N VAL A 764 -5.29 44.32 -21.60
CA VAL A 764 -6.12 44.34 -22.80
C VAL A 764 -6.24 45.75 -23.35
N SER A 765 -6.50 45.87 -24.65
CA SER A 765 -6.71 47.17 -25.31
C SER A 765 -8.20 47.40 -25.56
N LEU A 766 -8.75 48.52 -25.07
CA LEU A 766 -10.17 48.84 -25.17
C LEU A 766 -10.41 50.08 -26.06
N PRO A 767 -11.38 50.05 -26.98
CA PRO A 767 -11.61 51.15 -27.91
C PRO A 767 -12.17 52.40 -27.22
N SER A 768 -11.74 53.60 -27.64
CA SER A 768 -12.31 54.89 -27.21
C SER A 768 -13.30 55.45 -28.25
N SER A 769 -13.97 56.57 -27.96
CA SER A 769 -14.88 57.25 -28.89
C SER A 769 -14.18 57.95 -30.08
N GLY A 770 -12.86 57.78 -30.26
CA GLY A 770 -12.05 58.42 -31.31
C GLY A 770 -10.94 57.49 -31.85
N LYS A 771 -9.93 58.03 -32.57
CA LYS A 771 -8.83 57.26 -33.20
C LYS A 771 -7.77 56.70 -32.23
N GLY A 772 -8.16 56.16 -31.08
CA GLY A 772 -7.23 55.58 -30.11
C GLY A 772 -7.87 54.60 -29.12
N ALA A 773 -7.06 53.90 -28.35
CA ALA A 773 -7.49 52.86 -27.42
C ALA A 773 -6.93 53.10 -26.01
N PHE A 774 -7.71 52.74 -24.98
CA PHE A 774 -7.24 52.69 -23.60
C PHE A 774 -6.44 51.41 -23.40
N ALA A 775 -5.29 51.50 -22.72
CA ALA A 775 -4.65 50.33 -22.16
C ALA A 775 -5.36 49.99 -20.83
N ALA A 776 -5.83 48.76 -20.67
CA ALA A 776 -6.60 48.33 -19.51
C ALA A 776 -5.91 47.15 -18.82
N ALA A 777 -5.61 47.30 -17.52
CA ALA A 777 -5.29 46.15 -16.67
C ALA A 777 -6.57 45.61 -16.05
N VAL A 778 -6.86 44.34 -16.33
CA VAL A 778 -8.01 43.60 -15.79
C VAL A 778 -7.49 42.62 -14.74
N GLU A 779 -7.95 42.78 -13.52
CA GLU A 779 -7.75 41.89 -12.39
C GLU A 779 -9.07 41.20 -12.06
N LEU A 780 -9.07 39.87 -12.14
CA LEU A 780 -10.21 39.02 -11.83
C LEU A 780 -9.86 38.16 -10.62
N SER A 781 -10.75 38.11 -9.64
CA SER A 781 -10.68 37.16 -8.53
C SER A 781 -12.02 36.46 -8.36
N TRP A 782 -12.02 35.14 -8.22
CA TRP A 782 -13.24 34.35 -8.07
C TRP A 782 -13.07 33.16 -7.12
N HIS A 783 -14.16 32.74 -6.50
CA HIS A 783 -14.26 31.48 -5.74
C HIS A 783 -15.68 30.93 -5.79
N VAL A 784 -15.85 29.63 -5.54
CA VAL A 784 -17.15 28.96 -5.53
C VAL A 784 -17.88 29.23 -4.21
N VAL A 785 -19.07 29.80 -4.29
CA VAL A 785 -19.98 30.04 -3.15
C VAL A 785 -21.19 29.12 -3.14
N ASP A 786 -21.63 28.64 -4.31
CA ASP A 786 -22.67 27.61 -4.43
C ASP A 786 -22.14 26.44 -5.30
N PRO A 787 -21.60 25.39 -4.67
CA PRO A 787 -21.03 24.24 -5.38
C PRO A 787 -22.07 23.46 -6.18
N VAL A 788 -23.33 23.43 -5.75
CA VAL A 788 -24.39 22.69 -6.43
C VAL A 788 -24.80 23.41 -7.71
N ALA A 789 -24.96 24.73 -7.65
CA ALA A 789 -25.21 25.55 -8.83
C ALA A 789 -24.04 25.50 -9.82
N PHE A 790 -22.81 25.54 -9.32
CA PHE A 790 -21.60 25.50 -10.15
C PHE A 790 -21.43 24.15 -10.87
N VAL A 791 -21.58 23.02 -10.16
CA VAL A 791 -21.52 21.68 -10.77
C VAL A 791 -22.64 21.48 -11.79
N ARG A 792 -23.85 21.99 -11.51
CA ARG A 792 -24.99 21.90 -12.44
C ARG A 792 -24.77 22.72 -13.72
N ALA A 793 -24.01 23.81 -13.64
CA ALA A 793 -23.76 24.68 -14.79
C ALA A 793 -22.69 24.13 -15.76
N GLU A 794 -21.94 23.09 -15.36
CA GLU A 794 -20.92 22.41 -16.17
C GLU A 794 -19.89 23.35 -16.82
N VAL A 795 -19.57 24.46 -16.15
CA VAL A 795 -18.70 25.51 -16.69
C VAL A 795 -17.22 25.12 -16.59
N THR A 796 -16.49 25.24 -17.70
CA THR A 796 -15.03 25.03 -17.79
C THR A 796 -14.31 26.33 -18.15
N ARG A 797 -13.01 26.40 -17.83
CA ARG A 797 -12.13 27.58 -18.06
C ARG A 797 -12.71 28.88 -17.51
N VAL A 798 -12.90 28.94 -16.19
CA VAL A 798 -13.58 30.05 -15.52
C VAL A 798 -12.86 31.36 -15.80
N ALA A 799 -11.53 31.38 -15.68
CA ALA A 799 -10.71 32.55 -15.95
C ALA A 799 -10.98 33.16 -17.34
N GLN A 800 -11.06 32.31 -18.37
CA GLN A 800 -11.27 32.74 -19.75
C GLN A 800 -12.71 33.25 -19.95
N ARG A 801 -13.72 32.56 -19.43
CA ARG A 801 -15.13 32.98 -19.52
C ARG A 801 -15.38 34.34 -18.87
N LEU A 802 -14.76 34.60 -17.72
CA LEU A 802 -14.84 35.88 -17.04
C LEU A 802 -14.13 36.98 -17.85
N LEU A 803 -12.96 36.69 -18.41
CA LEU A 803 -12.24 37.62 -19.26
C LEU A 803 -13.01 37.95 -20.55
N ASP A 804 -13.57 36.96 -21.24
CA ASP A 804 -14.37 37.13 -22.46
C ASP A 804 -15.59 38.02 -22.18
N HIS A 805 -16.25 37.82 -21.04
CA HIS A 805 -17.35 38.70 -20.62
C HIS A 805 -16.92 40.16 -20.45
N VAL A 806 -15.75 40.39 -19.82
CA VAL A 806 -15.17 41.74 -19.70
C VAL A 806 -14.85 42.31 -21.09
N LEU A 807 -14.25 41.51 -21.98
CA LEU A 807 -13.89 41.92 -23.33
C LEU A 807 -15.11 42.21 -24.22
N ASP A 808 -16.26 41.61 -23.96
CA ASP A 808 -17.52 41.89 -24.67
C ASP A 808 -18.26 43.12 -24.13
N ALA A 809 -18.25 43.30 -22.80
CA ALA A 809 -18.99 44.36 -22.13
C ALA A 809 -18.21 45.69 -22.12
N ALA A 810 -16.92 45.65 -21.83
CA ALA A 810 -16.09 46.85 -21.64
C ALA A 810 -16.04 47.76 -22.88
N PRO A 811 -15.86 47.26 -24.12
CA PRO A 811 -15.85 48.10 -25.32
C PRO A 811 -17.14 48.89 -25.55
N ARG A 812 -18.30 48.35 -25.14
CA ARG A 812 -19.61 49.02 -25.31
C ARG A 812 -19.72 50.27 -24.42
N ILE A 813 -18.99 50.25 -23.31
CA ILE A 813 -18.90 51.35 -22.35
C ILE A 813 -17.82 52.33 -22.80
N THR A 814 -16.60 51.85 -23.07
CA THR A 814 -15.45 52.71 -23.39
C THR A 814 -15.58 53.47 -24.71
N ARG A 815 -16.31 52.93 -25.71
CA ARG A 815 -16.62 53.63 -26.98
C ARG A 815 -17.40 54.93 -26.82
N ARG A 816 -18.01 55.17 -25.65
CA ARG A 816 -18.77 56.40 -25.36
C ARG A 816 -17.89 57.51 -24.78
N HIS A 817 -16.61 57.23 -24.53
CA HIS A 817 -15.71 58.15 -23.84
C HIS A 817 -14.41 58.40 -24.63
N PRO A 818 -13.98 59.67 -24.78
CA PRO A 818 -12.70 59.99 -25.41
C PRO A 818 -11.53 59.76 -24.44
N LEU A 819 -10.32 59.54 -24.97
CA LEU A 819 -9.09 59.27 -24.17
C LEU A 819 -8.83 60.29 -23.06
N ARG A 820 -9.13 61.58 -23.30
CA ARG A 820 -8.97 62.66 -22.31
C ARG A 820 -9.90 62.56 -21.10
N ARG A 821 -10.90 61.67 -21.12
CA ARG A 821 -11.86 61.43 -20.03
C ARG A 821 -11.74 60.02 -19.44
N ALA A 822 -10.51 59.51 -19.30
CA ALA A 822 -10.23 58.18 -18.72
C ALA A 822 -10.91 57.96 -17.36
N GLY A 823 -10.90 58.95 -16.46
CA GLY A 823 -11.56 58.82 -15.15
C GLY A 823 -13.10 58.70 -15.21
N ALA A 824 -13.75 59.24 -16.24
CA ALA A 824 -15.19 59.06 -16.45
C ALA A 824 -15.50 57.68 -17.04
N ALA A 825 -14.65 57.20 -17.95
CA ALA A 825 -14.73 55.85 -18.50
C ALA A 825 -14.50 54.78 -17.42
N GLN A 826 -13.56 55.03 -16.51
CA GLN A 826 -13.26 54.18 -15.35
C GLN A 826 -14.48 53.99 -14.45
N ARG A 827 -15.12 55.10 -14.02
CA ARG A 827 -16.33 55.04 -13.18
C ARG A 827 -17.49 54.32 -13.87
N ALA A 828 -17.65 54.53 -15.18
CA ALA A 828 -18.68 53.85 -15.95
C ALA A 828 -18.45 52.33 -16.02
N LEU A 829 -17.19 51.90 -16.15
CA LEU A 829 -16.78 50.50 -16.10
C LEU A 829 -17.04 49.86 -14.74
N ASP A 830 -16.63 50.51 -13.65
CA ASP A 830 -16.83 50.02 -12.28
C ASP A 830 -18.33 49.79 -11.98
N SER A 831 -19.21 50.63 -12.53
CA SER A 831 -20.66 50.49 -12.38
C SER A 831 -21.33 49.51 -13.36
N GLY A 832 -20.67 49.16 -14.47
CA GLY A 832 -21.28 48.46 -15.61
C GLY A 832 -21.07 46.95 -15.65
N LEU A 833 -20.09 46.42 -14.91
CA LEU A 833 -19.65 45.00 -14.98
C LEU A 833 -20.34 44.06 -13.95
N GLY A 834 -21.56 44.37 -13.52
CA GLY A 834 -22.18 43.69 -12.37
C GLY A 834 -22.85 42.32 -12.62
N ARG A 835 -23.10 41.90 -13.87
CA ARG A 835 -23.81 40.63 -14.17
C ARG A 835 -22.89 39.59 -14.79
N TRP A 836 -22.45 38.65 -13.97
CA TRP A 836 -21.51 37.61 -14.40
C TRP A 836 -22.22 36.36 -14.96
N PRO A 837 -21.66 35.71 -16.00
CA PRO A 837 -22.30 34.61 -16.72
C PRO A 837 -22.14 33.22 -16.07
N VAL A 838 -21.49 33.13 -14.90
CA VAL A 838 -21.14 31.84 -14.27
C VAL A 838 -21.91 31.66 -12.95
N PRO A 839 -22.90 30.74 -12.89
CA PRO A 839 -23.66 30.48 -11.69
C PRO A 839 -22.81 29.91 -10.55
N GLY A 840 -23.07 30.35 -9.31
CA GLY A 840 -22.44 29.80 -8.10
C GLY A 840 -21.03 30.32 -7.78
N LEU A 841 -20.53 31.31 -8.52
CA LEU A 841 -19.28 32.01 -8.20
C LEU A 841 -19.53 33.38 -7.56
N ALA A 842 -18.68 33.73 -6.59
CA ALA A 842 -18.48 35.11 -6.19
C ALA A 842 -17.29 35.67 -6.96
N ILE A 843 -17.50 36.76 -7.70
CA ILE A 843 -16.51 37.35 -8.62
C ILE A 843 -16.30 38.81 -8.25
N SER A 844 -15.04 39.20 -8.15
CA SER A 844 -14.61 40.59 -8.08
C SER A 844 -13.72 40.89 -9.29
N CYS A 845 -13.99 42.01 -9.95
CA CYS A 845 -13.26 42.47 -11.13
C CYS A 845 -12.85 43.93 -10.91
N ALA A 846 -11.57 44.21 -11.08
CA ALA A 846 -11.04 45.56 -11.11
C ALA A 846 -10.40 45.81 -12.47
N VAL A 847 -10.88 46.83 -13.17
CA VAL A 847 -10.29 47.30 -14.44
C VAL A 847 -9.58 48.60 -14.15
N ARG A 848 -8.37 48.84 -14.66
CA ARG A 848 -7.69 50.14 -14.56
C ARG A 848 -7.32 50.63 -15.95
N LEU A 849 -7.89 51.77 -16.36
CA LEU A 849 -7.62 52.40 -17.65
C LEU A 849 -6.44 53.37 -17.61
N SER A 850 -5.57 53.33 -18.62
CA SER A 850 -4.53 54.33 -18.89
C SER A 850 -4.59 54.80 -20.36
N SER A 851 -4.11 56.02 -20.62
CA SER A 851 -4.35 56.75 -21.87
C SER A 851 -3.20 56.73 -22.90
N GLU A 852 -2.30 55.72 -22.84
CA GLU A 852 -1.33 55.28 -23.90
C GLU A 852 0.19 55.23 -23.51
N SER A 853 0.85 54.15 -23.97
CA SER A 853 2.28 53.75 -23.98
C SER A 853 3.06 53.36 -22.71
N ALA A 854 2.50 53.38 -21.51
CA ALA A 854 3.12 52.71 -20.36
C ALA A 854 2.19 51.59 -19.86
N PRO A 855 2.64 50.31 -19.85
CA PRO A 855 1.86 49.26 -19.20
C PRO A 855 1.64 49.68 -17.75
N PRO A 856 0.40 49.72 -17.24
CA PRO A 856 0.16 49.96 -15.83
C PRO A 856 1.00 48.94 -15.03
N PRO A 857 1.68 49.34 -13.95
CA PRO A 857 2.49 48.42 -13.16
C PRO A 857 1.60 47.24 -12.77
N LEU A 858 2.09 46.02 -13.02
CA LEU A 858 1.44 44.79 -12.59
C LEU A 858 1.03 44.97 -11.13
N PRO A 859 -0.26 44.88 -10.78
CA PRO A 859 -0.67 44.82 -9.39
C PRO A 859 0.05 43.60 -8.81
N ARG A 860 0.98 43.85 -7.88
CA ARG A 860 1.47 42.77 -7.03
C ARG A 860 0.24 42.24 -6.27
N PRO A 861 0.11 40.91 -6.08
CA PRO A 861 -0.91 40.39 -5.17
C PRO A 861 -0.82 41.20 -3.87
N PRO A 862 -1.95 41.58 -3.26
CA PRO A 862 -1.93 42.39 -2.04
C PRO A 862 -0.98 41.69 -1.07
N ALA A 863 0.11 42.38 -0.71
CA ALA A 863 1.07 41.82 0.22
C ALA A 863 0.28 41.40 1.47
N PRO A 864 0.48 40.18 1.99
CA PRO A 864 -0.22 39.74 3.19
C PRO A 864 -0.02 40.82 4.26
N ARG A 865 -1.12 41.23 4.91
CA ARG A 865 -1.06 42.31 5.90
C ARG A 865 0.00 41.94 6.92
N PRO A 866 0.96 42.83 7.21
CA PRO A 866 1.99 42.53 8.19
C PRO A 866 1.34 42.22 9.53
N VAL A 867 1.94 41.31 10.30
CA VAL A 867 1.43 40.86 11.60
C VAL A 867 1.14 42.03 12.54
N SER A 868 1.94 43.10 12.47
CA SER A 868 1.74 44.34 13.21
C SER A 868 0.41 45.03 12.90
N ALA A 869 0.01 45.09 11.62
CA ALA A 869 -1.28 45.68 11.23
C ALA A 869 -2.47 44.82 11.69
N LEU A 870 -2.33 43.48 11.65
CA LEU A 870 -3.37 42.58 12.14
C LEU A 870 -3.60 42.71 13.65
N LEU A 871 -2.53 42.90 14.44
CA LEU A 871 -2.62 43.12 15.88
C LEU A 871 -3.06 44.54 16.24
N ALA A 872 -2.65 45.55 15.49
CA ALA A 872 -3.03 46.95 15.74
C ALA A 872 -4.55 47.17 15.60
N ASP A 873 -5.15 46.57 14.59
CA ASP A 873 -6.59 46.64 14.31
C ASP A 873 -7.46 45.78 15.25
N ALA A 874 -6.85 44.89 16.05
CA ALA A 874 -7.57 43.92 16.86
C ALA A 874 -7.75 44.41 18.29
N GLU A 875 -8.98 44.61 18.75
CA GLU A 875 -9.30 44.90 20.16
C GLU A 875 -9.21 43.65 21.04
N THR A 876 -9.47 42.48 20.44
CA THR A 876 -9.49 41.19 21.13
C THR A 876 -8.59 40.18 20.42
N VAL A 877 -7.74 39.50 21.20
CA VAL A 877 -6.84 38.46 20.71
C VAL A 877 -7.22 37.13 21.36
N LEU A 878 -7.63 36.17 20.55
CA LEU A 878 -7.87 34.80 20.96
C LEU A 878 -6.57 34.00 20.77
N LEU A 879 -6.12 33.27 21.78
CA LEU A 879 -4.98 32.35 21.71
C LEU A 879 -5.47 30.91 21.76
N GLY A 880 -5.08 30.11 20.76
CA GLY A 880 -5.17 28.66 20.81
C GLY A 880 -4.33 28.10 21.97
N PHE A 881 -4.92 27.19 22.75
CA PHE A 881 -4.19 26.58 23.87
C PHE A 881 -3.07 25.64 23.41
N ASP A 882 -3.38 24.72 22.50
CA ASP A 882 -2.40 23.76 21.97
C ASP A 882 -1.67 24.37 20.75
N GLY A 883 -0.35 24.37 20.82
CA GLY A 883 0.47 25.31 20.07
C GLY A 883 0.64 26.61 20.87
N PRO A 884 -0.05 27.72 20.57
CA PRO A 884 0.34 29.06 21.03
C PRO A 884 0.63 29.20 22.53
N VAL A 885 -0.11 28.52 23.41
CA VAL A 885 0.16 28.55 24.86
C VAL A 885 1.11 27.42 25.29
N THR A 886 0.80 26.18 24.93
CA THR A 886 1.53 24.98 25.37
C THR A 886 1.53 23.92 24.29
N ARG A 887 2.26 22.83 24.49
CA ARG A 887 2.06 21.60 23.71
C ARG A 887 1.56 20.50 24.63
N LEU A 888 0.25 20.31 24.71
CA LEU A 888 -0.33 19.39 25.69
C LEU A 888 0.07 17.94 25.40
N PHE A 889 0.09 17.54 24.12
CA PHE A 889 0.60 16.24 23.69
C PHE A 889 1.81 16.36 22.76
N SER A 890 2.86 15.59 23.07
CA SER A 890 3.87 15.23 22.09
C SER A 890 3.28 14.30 21.02
N ALA A 891 3.94 14.15 19.87
CA ALA A 891 3.49 13.21 18.83
C ALA A 891 3.40 11.75 19.33
N ARG A 892 4.26 11.37 20.29
CA ARG A 892 4.23 10.04 20.93
C ARG A 892 3.02 9.91 21.86
N THR A 893 2.86 10.85 22.79
CA THR A 893 1.78 10.81 23.80
C THR A 893 0.40 11.02 23.17
N ALA A 894 0.30 11.75 22.04
CA ALA A 894 -0.93 11.85 21.26
C ALA A 894 -1.33 10.48 20.69
N ARG A 895 -0.38 9.71 20.14
CA ARG A 895 -0.65 8.35 19.64
C ARG A 895 -1.05 7.40 20.77
N GLU A 896 -0.37 7.47 21.90
CA GLU A 896 -0.72 6.69 23.10
C GLU A 896 -2.15 7.01 23.57
N ALA A 897 -2.51 8.30 23.63
CA ALA A 897 -3.87 8.74 23.95
C ALA A 897 -4.91 8.24 22.93
N THR A 898 -4.58 8.29 21.62
CA THR A 898 -5.46 7.73 20.57
C THR A 898 -5.68 6.22 20.75
N VAL A 899 -4.63 5.46 21.09
CA VAL A 899 -4.74 4.02 21.34
C VAL A 899 -5.62 3.73 22.56
N ASP A 900 -5.47 4.50 23.64
CA ASP A 900 -6.31 4.39 24.86
C ASP A 900 -7.78 4.79 24.58
N LEU A 901 -8.03 5.72 23.66
CA LEU A 901 -9.40 5.99 23.21
C LEU A 901 -9.96 4.86 22.32
N LEU A 902 -9.13 4.26 21.47
CA LEU A 902 -9.53 3.11 20.64
C LEU A 902 -9.85 1.87 21.48
N SER A 903 -9.20 1.68 22.63
CA SER A 903 -9.60 0.60 23.55
C SER A 903 -10.99 0.86 24.15
N VAL A 904 -11.33 2.11 24.50
CA VAL A 904 -12.71 2.46 24.91
C VAL A 904 -13.71 2.18 23.80
N VAL A 905 -13.37 2.50 22.54
CA VAL A 905 -14.21 2.13 21.38
C VAL A 905 -14.37 0.61 21.31
N ALA A 906 -13.30 -0.16 21.45
CA ALA A 906 -13.36 -1.61 21.39
C ALA A 906 -14.17 -2.23 22.55
N GLU A 907 -14.07 -1.66 23.75
CA GLU A 907 -14.74 -2.15 24.96
C GLU A 907 -16.24 -1.84 25.00
N GLN A 908 -16.65 -0.68 24.46
CA GLN A 908 -18.02 -0.18 24.61
C GLN A 908 -18.86 -0.23 23.32
N ARG A 909 -18.23 -0.58 22.19
CA ARG A 909 -18.94 -0.77 20.91
C ARG A 909 -19.98 -1.87 21.00
N ASP A 910 -21.07 -1.73 20.24
CA ASP A 910 -22.07 -2.77 20.12
C ASP A 910 -21.44 -4.03 19.53
N PRO A 911 -21.51 -5.18 20.23
CA PRO A 911 -21.00 -6.44 19.69
C PRO A 911 -21.67 -6.80 18.34
N GLU A 912 -22.89 -6.31 18.07
CA GLU A 912 -23.63 -6.58 16.84
C GLU A 912 -23.27 -5.65 15.65
N ASP A 913 -22.59 -4.53 15.88
CA ASP A 913 -22.28 -3.58 14.80
C ASP A 913 -21.20 -4.11 13.84
N ALA A 914 -20.21 -4.85 14.32
CA ALA A 914 -19.14 -5.40 13.47
C ALA A 914 -19.63 -6.56 12.55
N PRO A 915 -20.42 -7.53 13.05
CA PRO A 915 -21.06 -8.56 12.22
C PRO A 915 -22.03 -8.00 11.19
N ALA A 916 -22.76 -6.92 11.51
CA ALA A 916 -23.69 -6.25 10.60
C ALA A 916 -22.99 -5.46 9.48
N GLY A 917 -21.65 -5.48 9.41
CA GLY A 917 -20.88 -4.76 8.40
C GLY A 917 -20.89 -3.25 8.57
N ARG A 918 -21.18 -2.73 9.77
CA ARG A 918 -21.08 -1.30 10.06
C ARG A 918 -19.61 -0.98 10.35
N PRO A 919 -18.90 -0.23 9.48
CA PRO A 919 -17.51 0.13 9.72
C PRO A 919 -17.42 1.15 10.86
N LEU A 920 -16.28 1.20 11.54
CA LEU A 920 -15.97 2.32 12.43
C LEU A 920 -15.92 3.63 11.60
N PRO A 921 -16.39 4.76 12.14
CA PRO A 921 -16.14 6.07 11.54
C PRO A 921 -14.64 6.24 11.26
N ARG A 922 -14.28 6.78 10.09
CA ARG A 922 -12.88 7.06 9.69
C ARG A 922 -12.68 8.55 9.48
N ALA A 923 -11.51 9.06 9.85
CA ALA A 923 -11.06 10.38 9.43
C ALA A 923 -10.68 10.35 7.94
N ALA A 924 -10.83 11.48 7.26
CA ALA A 924 -10.56 11.58 5.83
C ALA A 924 -9.09 11.27 5.50
N GLY A 925 -8.85 10.31 4.60
CA GLY A 925 -7.54 10.12 3.97
C GLY A 925 -6.45 9.44 4.81
N GLN A 926 -6.74 8.91 6.01
CA GLN A 926 -5.77 8.14 6.79
C GLN A 926 -6.36 6.84 7.32
N GLU A 927 -5.60 5.75 7.22
CA GLU A 927 -5.94 4.46 7.84
C GLU A 927 -5.83 4.51 9.38
N VAL A 928 -5.26 5.58 9.95
CA VAL A 928 -4.98 5.75 11.40
C VAL A 928 -5.28 7.19 11.86
N PHE A 929 -5.96 7.36 12.99
CA PHE A 929 -6.17 8.66 13.63
C PHE A 929 -4.83 9.24 14.14
N ALA A 930 -4.43 10.42 13.65
CA ALA A 930 -3.16 11.04 14.02
C ALA A 930 -3.17 11.70 15.41
N HIS A 931 -4.33 12.22 15.86
CA HIS A 931 -4.49 12.90 17.14
C HIS A 931 -5.79 12.45 17.85
N PRO A 932 -5.85 12.41 19.20
CA PRO A 932 -7.04 11.99 19.94
C PRO A 932 -8.29 12.84 19.66
N LEU A 933 -8.11 14.13 19.37
CA LEU A 933 -9.23 15.00 18.95
C LEU A 933 -9.82 14.59 17.59
N ASP A 934 -9.03 14.00 16.69
CA ASP A 934 -9.55 13.53 15.40
C ASP A 934 -10.46 12.32 15.58
N LEU A 935 -10.11 11.45 16.53
CA LEU A 935 -10.95 10.34 16.95
C LEU A 935 -12.22 10.88 17.61
N LEU A 936 -12.11 11.80 18.58
CA LEU A 936 -13.28 12.35 19.26
C LEU A 936 -14.27 13.03 18.28
N ARG A 937 -13.76 13.74 17.27
CA ARG A 937 -14.58 14.32 16.19
C ARG A 937 -15.28 13.26 15.34
N ALA A 938 -14.59 12.16 15.02
CA ALA A 938 -15.17 11.07 14.23
C ALA A 938 -16.34 10.37 14.94
N PHE A 939 -16.35 10.38 16.28
CA PHE A 939 -17.40 9.83 17.14
C PHE A 939 -18.35 10.89 17.72
N ALA A 940 -18.31 12.13 17.22
CA ALA A 940 -19.09 13.24 17.79
C ALA A 940 -20.61 13.00 17.83
N HIS A 941 -21.14 12.26 16.85
CA HIS A 941 -22.56 11.91 16.75
C HIS A 941 -22.84 10.45 17.14
N ASP A 942 -21.83 9.75 17.63
CA ASP A 942 -21.94 8.35 18.03
C ASP A 942 -22.31 8.25 19.51
N ARG A 943 -22.98 7.17 19.90
CA ARG A 943 -23.29 6.88 21.31
C ARG A 943 -22.02 6.73 22.17
N LEU A 944 -20.89 6.40 21.53
CA LEU A 944 -19.57 6.34 22.16
C LEU A 944 -18.91 7.71 22.36
N GLY A 945 -19.49 8.78 21.83
CA GLY A 945 -18.96 10.15 22.00
C GLY A 945 -18.75 10.53 23.47
N PRO A 946 -19.78 10.50 24.33
CA PRO A 946 -19.65 10.85 25.75
C PRO A 946 -18.57 10.06 26.53
N PRO A 947 -18.49 8.71 26.47
CA PRO A 947 -17.44 7.99 27.18
C PRO A 947 -16.03 8.27 26.63
N LEU A 948 -15.89 8.51 25.33
CA LEU A 948 -14.62 8.92 24.74
C LEU A 948 -14.20 10.32 25.20
N ARG A 949 -15.17 11.25 25.33
CA ARG A 949 -14.96 12.59 25.88
C ARG A 949 -14.44 12.50 27.31
N ASP A 950 -15.11 11.73 28.17
CA ASP A 950 -14.74 11.58 29.57
C ASP A 950 -13.34 10.95 29.71
N ARG A 951 -13.01 9.97 28.87
CA ARG A 951 -11.67 9.38 28.86
C ARG A 951 -10.61 10.37 28.39
N LEU A 952 -10.90 11.16 27.35
CA LEU A 952 -9.97 12.17 26.85
C LEU A 952 -9.76 13.29 27.88
N ASP A 953 -10.80 13.73 28.59
CA ASP A 953 -10.70 14.72 29.68
C ASP A 953 -9.68 14.25 30.74
N GLN A 954 -9.72 12.95 31.12
CA GLN A 954 -8.76 12.37 32.07
C GLN A 954 -7.33 12.32 31.54
N LEU A 955 -7.15 12.00 30.25
CA LEU A 955 -5.84 11.97 29.59
C LEU A 955 -5.23 13.38 29.51
N GLU A 956 -6.04 14.36 29.14
CA GLU A 956 -5.64 15.78 29.05
C GLU A 956 -5.23 16.31 30.42
N LEU A 957 -6.01 16.03 31.48
CA LEU A 957 -5.67 16.41 32.86
C LEU A 957 -4.37 15.77 33.36
N ARG A 958 -4.12 14.51 32.99
CA ARG A 958 -2.88 13.78 33.33
C ARG A 958 -1.66 14.36 32.61
N ALA A 959 -1.83 14.90 31.41
CA ALA A 959 -0.73 15.46 30.62
C ALA A 959 -0.27 16.85 31.09
N VAL A 960 -1.10 17.59 31.83
CA VAL A 960 -0.82 18.98 32.27
C VAL A 960 0.56 19.17 32.93
N PRO A 961 1.01 18.32 33.89
CA PRO A 961 2.29 18.55 34.58
C PRO A 961 3.52 18.48 33.66
N ASP A 962 3.46 17.66 32.62
CA ASP A 962 4.57 17.38 31.71
C ASP A 962 4.53 18.26 30.44
N ALA A 963 3.50 19.09 30.29
CA ALA A 963 3.28 19.89 29.09
C ALA A 963 4.22 21.12 29.03
N PRO A 964 5.10 21.23 28.02
CA PRO A 964 6.04 22.34 27.91
C PRO A 964 5.34 23.65 27.53
N LEU A 965 5.74 24.74 28.18
CA LEU A 965 5.30 26.10 27.83
C LEU A 965 5.90 26.54 26.50
N THR A 966 5.08 27.14 25.65
CA THR A 966 5.57 27.76 24.42
C THR A 966 6.41 28.99 24.74
N HIS A 967 7.62 29.03 24.20
CA HIS A 967 8.53 30.16 24.40
C HIS A 967 7.85 31.49 24.01
N ASN A 968 7.98 32.50 24.89
CA ASN A 968 7.33 33.82 24.83
C ASN A 968 5.80 33.87 25.02
N ALA A 969 5.10 32.77 25.27
CA ALA A 969 3.63 32.79 25.42
C ALA A 969 3.15 33.67 26.58
N VAL A 970 3.73 33.48 27.78
CA VAL A 970 3.39 34.27 28.98
C VAL A 970 3.70 35.76 28.79
N VAL A 971 4.86 36.05 28.18
CA VAL A 971 5.30 37.43 27.92
C VAL A 971 4.36 38.10 26.92
N LEU A 972 4.05 37.43 25.81
CA LEU A 972 3.13 37.93 24.78
C LEU A 972 1.75 38.27 25.36
N VAL A 973 1.16 37.38 26.17
CA VAL A 973 -0.15 37.65 26.80
C VAL A 973 -0.10 38.88 27.69
N ARG A 974 0.96 39.03 28.49
CA ARG A 974 1.13 40.21 29.35
C ARG A 974 1.34 41.47 28.50
N THR A 975 2.17 41.44 27.48
CA THR A 975 2.42 42.59 26.59
C THR A 975 1.13 43.03 25.89
N LEU A 976 0.38 42.11 25.30
CA LEU A 976 -0.91 42.41 24.66
C LEU A 976 -1.90 43.04 25.63
N HIS A 977 -1.95 42.55 26.87
CA HIS A 977 -2.80 43.14 27.90
C HIS A 977 -2.36 44.57 28.27
N HIS A 978 -1.05 44.82 28.43
CA HIS A 978 -0.54 46.17 28.71
C HIS A 978 -0.77 47.13 27.53
N ALA A 979 -0.74 46.63 26.30
CA ALA A 979 -1.13 47.36 25.08
C ALA A 979 -2.65 47.54 24.93
N GLY A 980 -3.43 47.28 25.98
CA GLY A 980 -4.88 47.51 26.04
C GLY A 980 -5.75 46.47 25.34
N ARG A 981 -5.19 45.32 24.91
CA ARG A 981 -5.94 44.28 24.19
C ARG A 981 -6.56 43.27 25.15
N ARG A 982 -7.79 42.84 24.85
CA ARG A 982 -8.46 41.76 25.59
C ARG A 982 -7.94 40.41 25.10
N VAL A 983 -7.35 39.62 25.98
CA VAL A 983 -6.81 38.31 25.61
C VAL A 983 -7.68 37.20 26.19
N ALA A 984 -8.05 36.20 25.39
CA ALA A 984 -8.77 35.01 25.85
C ALA A 984 -8.15 33.74 25.26
N VAL A 985 -8.26 32.61 25.97
CA VAL A 985 -7.75 31.31 25.50
C VAL A 985 -8.90 30.45 25.01
N VAL A 986 -8.74 29.86 23.82
CA VAL A 986 -9.71 28.97 23.18
C VAL A 986 -9.09 27.60 22.89
N SER A 987 -9.87 26.53 23.06
CA SER A 987 -9.40 25.17 22.80
C SER A 987 -10.52 24.14 22.66
N ASP A 988 -10.23 23.04 21.95
CA ASP A 988 -10.99 21.79 21.99
C ASP A 988 -10.53 20.84 23.12
N VAL A 989 -9.58 21.25 23.95
CA VAL A 989 -9.19 20.57 25.20
C VAL A 989 -10.20 20.86 26.30
N CYS A 990 -10.37 19.94 27.26
CA CYS A 990 -11.24 20.16 28.41
C CYS A 990 -10.84 21.42 29.19
N GLU A 991 -11.81 22.27 29.53
CA GLU A 991 -11.56 23.58 30.15
C GLU A 991 -10.81 23.46 31.48
N GLN A 992 -11.07 22.38 32.23
CA GLN A 992 -10.40 22.10 33.50
C GLN A 992 -8.89 21.90 33.33
N ALA A 993 -8.44 21.20 32.28
CA ALA A 993 -7.02 21.04 32.00
C ALA A 993 -6.36 22.36 31.64
N VAL A 994 -7.02 23.18 30.80
CA VAL A 994 -6.54 24.51 30.42
C VAL A 994 -6.38 25.42 31.65
N ARG A 995 -7.40 25.49 32.51
CA ARG A 995 -7.33 26.28 33.75
C ARG A 995 -6.27 25.77 34.72
N ARG A 996 -6.14 24.44 34.87
CA ARG A 996 -5.11 23.83 35.73
C ARG A 996 -3.71 24.18 35.25
N TYR A 997 -3.47 24.11 33.94
CA TYR A 997 -2.19 24.47 33.32
C TYR A 997 -1.86 25.96 33.51
N LEU A 998 -2.84 26.84 33.34
CA LEU A 998 -2.62 28.29 33.38
C LEU A 998 -2.51 28.88 34.80
N ARG A 999 -3.02 28.18 35.82
CA ARG A 999 -3.07 28.64 37.22
C ARG A 999 -1.74 29.19 37.77
N PRO A 1000 -0.57 28.57 37.52
CA PRO A 1000 0.71 29.06 38.05
C PRO A 1000 1.14 30.41 37.46
N PHE A 1001 0.75 30.73 36.22
CA PHE A 1001 1.25 31.91 35.50
C PHE A 1001 0.49 33.20 35.81
N ARG A 1002 -0.72 33.11 36.40
CA ARG A 1002 -1.61 34.22 36.76
C ARG A 1002 -1.75 35.24 35.62
N LEU A 1003 -2.14 34.77 34.43
CA LEU A 1003 -2.26 35.60 33.24
C LEU A 1003 -3.53 36.48 33.27
N PRO A 1004 -3.48 37.72 32.77
CA PRO A 1004 -4.63 38.62 32.69
C PRO A 1004 -5.53 38.25 31.49
N LEU A 1005 -6.29 37.16 31.63
CA LEU A 1005 -7.19 36.65 30.60
C LEU A 1005 -8.64 37.10 30.85
N THR A 1006 -9.31 37.50 29.79
CA THR A 1006 -10.75 37.84 29.76
C THR A 1006 -11.62 36.59 29.87
N GLY A 1007 -11.12 35.45 29.40
CA GLY A 1007 -11.83 34.18 29.44
C GLY A 1007 -10.95 32.99 29.04
N VAL A 1008 -11.37 31.80 29.47
CA VAL A 1008 -10.84 30.51 29.03
C VAL A 1008 -12.03 29.69 28.56
N HIS A 1009 -12.01 29.25 27.31
CA HIS A 1009 -13.11 28.55 26.67
C HIS A 1009 -12.60 27.21 26.13
N GLY A 1010 -12.95 26.12 26.81
CA GLY A 1010 -12.58 24.77 26.41
C GLY A 1010 -13.68 24.05 25.60
N ARG A 1011 -13.49 22.74 25.46
CA ARG A 1011 -14.43 21.80 24.82
C ARG A 1011 -15.85 21.88 25.39
N ALA A 1012 -16.84 21.91 24.49
CA ALA A 1012 -18.25 21.86 24.84
C ALA A 1012 -18.69 20.47 25.34
N ALA A 1013 -19.90 20.37 25.90
CA ALA A 1013 -20.53 19.08 26.19
C ALA A 1013 -20.94 18.37 24.89
N ASP A 1014 -21.49 19.11 23.93
CA ASP A 1014 -21.82 18.61 22.61
C ASP A 1014 -20.56 18.53 21.74
N LEU A 1015 -20.18 17.31 21.36
CA LEU A 1015 -19.00 17.03 20.54
C LEU A 1015 -19.16 17.45 19.09
N ALA A 1016 -20.40 17.64 18.62
CA ALA A 1016 -20.65 18.20 17.29
C ALA A 1016 -20.15 19.65 17.15
N LEU A 1017 -19.93 20.33 18.28
CA LEU A 1017 -19.48 21.72 18.39
C LEU A 1017 -17.96 21.87 18.61
N LEU A 1018 -17.19 20.79 18.40
CA LEU A 1018 -15.72 20.87 18.33
C LEU A 1018 -15.28 21.64 17.09
N MET A 1019 -14.15 22.35 17.16
CA MET A 1019 -13.55 22.92 15.95
C MET A 1019 -13.34 21.79 14.93
N PRO A 1020 -13.78 21.93 13.67
CA PRO A 1020 -13.96 23.19 12.93
C PRO A 1020 -15.29 23.92 13.12
N ASP A 1021 -16.22 23.46 13.97
CA ASP A 1021 -17.40 24.26 14.32
C ASP A 1021 -16.96 25.54 15.06
N PRO A 1022 -17.51 26.72 14.71
CA PRO A 1022 -17.12 27.99 15.30
C PRO A 1022 -17.64 28.24 16.72
N ASP A 1023 -18.36 27.31 17.35
CA ASP A 1023 -19.02 27.53 18.65
C ASP A 1023 -18.06 27.99 19.75
N CYS A 1024 -16.90 27.33 19.90
CA CYS A 1024 -15.91 27.72 20.89
C CYS A 1024 -15.44 29.18 20.70
N LEU A 1025 -15.23 29.61 19.45
CA LEU A 1025 -14.87 30.98 19.12
C LEU A 1025 -16.03 31.96 19.34
N ARG A 1026 -17.27 31.57 18.99
CA ARG A 1026 -18.49 32.37 19.25
C ARG A 1026 -18.68 32.63 20.73
N ARG A 1027 -18.49 31.61 21.59
CA ARG A 1027 -18.55 31.75 23.06
C ARG A 1027 -17.49 32.73 23.57
N ALA A 1028 -16.27 32.64 23.05
CA ALA A 1028 -15.18 33.54 23.43
C ALA A 1028 -15.43 34.99 23.02
N LEU A 1029 -15.87 35.23 21.78
CA LEU A 1029 -16.21 36.57 21.27
C LEU A 1029 -17.41 37.17 22.03
N SER A 1030 -18.42 36.36 22.35
CA SER A 1030 -19.58 36.79 23.13
C SER A 1030 -19.20 37.18 24.55
N SER A 1031 -18.36 36.37 25.22
CA SER A 1031 -17.84 36.69 26.55
C SER A 1031 -16.97 37.94 26.57
N ALA A 1032 -16.28 38.22 25.47
CA ALA A 1032 -15.48 39.43 25.30
C ALA A 1032 -16.30 40.63 24.79
N ALA A 1033 -17.58 40.47 24.42
CA ALA A 1033 -18.38 41.49 23.73
C ALA A 1033 -17.63 42.14 22.55
N ALA A 1034 -16.99 41.32 21.71
CA ALA A 1034 -16.14 41.78 20.62
C ALA A 1034 -16.66 41.30 19.25
N PRO A 1035 -16.72 42.17 18.23
CA PRO A 1035 -17.07 41.74 16.87
C PRO A 1035 -15.91 40.96 16.25
N ALA A 1036 -16.23 39.99 15.38
CA ALA A 1036 -15.24 39.17 14.69
C ALA A 1036 -14.29 40.01 13.80
N SER A 1037 -14.77 41.12 13.24
CA SER A 1037 -13.99 42.04 12.40
C SER A 1037 -12.88 42.80 13.14
N ALA A 1038 -13.02 42.97 14.46
CA ALA A 1038 -12.05 43.62 15.36
C ALA A 1038 -11.32 42.60 16.25
N SER A 1039 -11.33 41.32 15.87
CA SER A 1039 -10.72 40.24 16.64
C SER A 1039 -9.77 39.42 15.77
N VAL A 1040 -8.76 38.81 16.41
CA VAL A 1040 -7.79 37.94 15.74
C VAL A 1040 -7.57 36.66 16.55
N LEU A 1041 -7.50 35.51 15.87
CA LEU A 1041 -7.12 34.23 16.45
C LEU A 1041 -5.67 33.91 16.09
N ILE A 1042 -4.86 33.62 17.11
CA ILE A 1042 -3.54 33.02 16.96
C ILE A 1042 -3.72 31.52 17.22
N GLY A 1043 -3.61 30.70 16.18
CA GLY A 1043 -3.85 29.24 16.25
C GLY A 1043 -2.72 28.44 15.62
N SER A 1044 -2.74 27.11 15.74
CA SER A 1044 -1.72 26.23 15.14
C SER A 1044 -2.30 25.04 14.36
N THR A 1045 -3.62 24.90 14.33
CA THR A 1045 -4.31 23.77 13.70
C THR A 1045 -5.23 24.22 12.57
N VAL A 1046 -5.47 23.31 11.61
CA VAL A 1046 -6.42 23.55 10.52
C VAL A 1046 -7.85 23.71 11.04
N ALA A 1047 -8.22 22.96 12.09
CA ALA A 1047 -9.55 23.07 12.71
C ALA A 1047 -9.83 24.48 13.26
N GLU A 1048 -8.83 25.11 13.92
CA GLU A 1048 -8.93 26.49 14.39
C GLU A 1048 -9.06 27.50 13.24
N LEU A 1049 -8.27 27.33 12.17
CA LEU A 1049 -8.36 28.17 10.98
C LEU A 1049 -9.74 28.09 10.33
N THR A 1050 -10.26 26.87 10.13
CA THR A 1050 -11.59 26.67 9.54
C THR A 1050 -12.69 27.29 10.40
N ALA A 1051 -12.62 27.14 11.72
CA ALA A 1051 -13.58 27.77 12.64
C ALA A 1051 -13.52 29.31 12.55
N ALA A 1052 -12.31 29.88 12.45
CA ALA A 1052 -12.14 31.33 12.28
C ALA A 1052 -12.69 31.84 10.94
N GLN A 1053 -12.42 31.12 9.84
CA GLN A 1053 -12.93 31.47 8.51
C GLN A 1053 -14.47 31.50 8.46
N GLN A 1054 -15.14 30.54 9.12
CA GLN A 1054 -16.62 30.52 9.20
C GLN A 1054 -17.21 31.75 9.91
N LEU A 1055 -16.45 32.41 10.78
CA LEU A 1055 -16.86 33.63 11.47
C LEU A 1055 -16.36 34.92 10.79
N GLY A 1056 -15.57 34.81 9.72
CA GLY A 1056 -14.82 35.94 9.16
C GLY A 1056 -13.80 36.54 10.15
N LEU A 1057 -13.32 35.73 11.09
CA LEU A 1057 -12.32 36.12 12.09
C LEU A 1057 -10.93 36.10 11.47
N ARG A 1058 -10.11 37.12 11.72
CA ARG A 1058 -8.72 37.17 11.25
C ARG A 1058 -7.91 36.07 11.93
N PHE A 1059 -7.00 35.43 11.20
CA PHE A 1059 -6.21 34.30 11.72
C PHE A 1059 -4.71 34.47 11.47
N ILE A 1060 -3.90 34.17 12.49
CA ILE A 1060 -2.44 34.10 12.40
C ILE A 1060 -2.01 32.67 12.79
N GLY A 1061 -1.38 31.98 11.85
CA GLY A 1061 -0.94 30.59 12.02
C GLY A 1061 0.45 30.49 12.67
N LEU A 1062 0.55 29.84 13.82
CA LEU A 1062 1.82 29.51 14.45
C LEU A 1062 2.38 28.20 13.87
N ALA A 1063 3.32 28.33 12.94
CA ALA A 1063 3.86 27.24 12.14
C ALA A 1063 5.30 26.87 12.57
N ARG A 1064 5.43 26.05 13.62
CA ARG A 1064 6.73 25.72 14.24
C ARG A 1064 7.64 24.82 13.41
N ASN A 1065 7.09 24.18 12.39
CA ASN A 1065 7.81 23.30 11.50
C ASN A 1065 7.18 23.38 10.10
N PRO A 1066 7.93 22.96 9.05
CA PRO A 1066 7.45 23.02 7.68
C PRO A 1066 6.16 22.22 7.43
N THR A 1067 5.91 21.15 8.18
CA THR A 1067 4.69 20.34 8.02
C THR A 1067 3.44 21.08 8.47
N ILE A 1068 3.48 21.75 9.62
CA ILE A 1068 2.37 22.60 10.11
C ILE A 1068 2.22 23.81 9.21
N GLU A 1069 3.33 24.42 8.79
CA GLU A 1069 3.31 25.56 7.87
C GLU A 1069 2.62 25.19 6.55
N HIS A 1070 3.02 24.07 5.98
CA HIS A 1070 2.43 23.53 4.76
C HIS A 1070 0.94 23.25 4.98
N GLY A 1071 0.56 22.52 6.04
CA GLY A 1071 -0.84 22.21 6.32
C GLY A 1071 -1.73 23.45 6.54
N LEU A 1072 -1.24 24.49 7.22
CA LEU A 1072 -1.98 25.74 7.42
C LEU A 1072 -2.10 26.55 6.12
N ARG A 1073 -1.02 26.66 5.34
CA ARG A 1073 -1.05 27.36 4.04
C ARG A 1073 -1.91 26.60 3.03
N GLU A 1074 -1.78 25.28 2.99
CA GLU A 1074 -2.68 24.40 2.26
C GLU A 1074 -4.11 24.49 2.77
N ALA A 1075 -4.39 24.93 3.98
CA ALA A 1075 -5.76 25.16 4.45
C ALA A 1075 -6.27 26.60 4.16
N GLY A 1076 -5.46 27.45 3.53
CA GLY A 1076 -5.81 28.84 3.18
C GLY A 1076 -5.43 29.87 4.24
N CYS A 1077 -4.46 29.59 5.11
CA CYS A 1077 -3.90 30.57 6.04
C CYS A 1077 -3.01 31.57 5.31
N GLU A 1078 -3.37 32.86 5.34
CA GLU A 1078 -2.62 33.92 4.66
C GLU A 1078 -1.31 34.31 5.38
N VAL A 1079 -1.31 34.28 6.72
CA VAL A 1079 -0.20 34.75 7.55
C VAL A 1079 0.24 33.66 8.52
N THR A 1080 1.46 33.16 8.34
CA THR A 1080 2.10 32.21 9.26
C THR A 1080 3.35 32.80 9.89
N VAL A 1081 3.59 32.50 11.17
CA VAL A 1081 4.80 32.87 11.91
C VAL A 1081 5.49 31.62 12.46
N PRO A 1082 6.83 31.53 12.43
CA PRO A 1082 7.54 30.33 12.89
C PRO A 1082 7.61 30.23 14.42
N SER A 1083 7.45 31.35 15.13
CA SER A 1083 7.49 31.45 16.58
C SER A 1083 6.60 32.61 17.06
N LEU A 1084 6.47 32.77 18.39
CA LEU A 1084 5.77 33.92 18.97
C LEU A 1084 6.61 35.21 18.99
N ALA A 1085 7.89 35.18 18.60
CA ALA A 1085 8.75 36.36 18.65
C ALA A 1085 8.25 37.52 17.75
N PRO A 1086 7.86 37.29 16.48
CA PRO A 1086 7.33 38.37 15.63
C PRO A 1086 6.03 38.98 16.18
N LEU A 1087 5.22 38.17 16.86
CA LEU A 1087 3.99 38.64 17.52
C LEU A 1087 4.30 39.47 18.76
N LEU A 1088 5.32 39.08 19.52
CA LEU A 1088 5.76 39.82 20.70
C LEU A 1088 6.36 41.17 20.31
N GLU A 1089 7.23 41.22 19.30
CA GLU A 1089 7.78 42.46 18.75
C GLU A 1089 6.67 43.39 18.26
N ALA A 1090 5.71 42.85 17.51
CA ALA A 1090 4.55 43.60 17.05
C ALA A 1090 3.69 44.12 18.22
N ALA A 1091 3.48 43.30 19.27
CA ALA A 1091 2.74 43.71 20.46
C ALA A 1091 3.46 44.75 21.31
N GLN A 1092 4.80 44.77 21.32
CA GLN A 1092 5.62 45.79 21.99
C GLN A 1092 5.59 47.14 21.27
N ALA A 1093 5.28 47.14 19.98
CA ALA A 1093 5.16 48.34 19.14
C ALA A 1093 3.75 48.96 19.14
N LEU A 1094 2.78 48.31 19.81
CA LEU A 1094 1.44 48.85 20.08
C LEU A 1094 1.46 49.71 21.35
#